data_AF-A0AAP8IYM8-F1
#
_entry.id   AF-A0AAP8IYM8-F1
#
_cell.length_a   1.000
_cell.length_b   1.000
_cell.length_c   1.000
_cell.angle_alpha   90.00
_cell.angle_beta   90.00
_cell.angle_gamma   90.00
#
_symmetry.space_group_name_H-M   'P 1'
#
loop_
_entity.id
_entity.type
_entity.pdbx_description
1 polymer ?
#
loop_
_entity_poly.entity_id
_entity_poly.type
_entity_poly.pdbx_seq_one_letter_code
_entity_poly.pdbx_strand_id
1 'polypeptide(L)'
;MAHNRIGIREFVELTVRTGDLNPVTSNSNNTAIIGSQIHRKLQAAHRESDYEKEVYLKTTVTVNDEDYQLEGRADGVWTENKTLTVEEIKTSARSWEECSQNTKDRYWAQARIYGHLLCQQRHEDHAVITLVYVQTSTDTVSRFTETKSAADLADDFTDLLDEFTAWLKLRSDIIKQRNASIATLKFPFPQYRTGQHEFAAAVYKAIYSRARLFVQAPTGTGKTISTLFPTIKAMGSGLIQRAFYLTAKQSTRRVAEQAMALMADAGLRAKSITLTAKDTITFADESDDPSQNPYMLGYYDRLKPALHDLLEHEDQLTRSVIESYARKHTLDPFEFSLDASLFCDVVICDYNYLFNPLVFLQRFFSEADDSQFFLVDEAHNLVSRARDMYTASLTNQDFVNLKQALAPFKGTALTKVRRTMTRIVTTMNTLADQLLNGQSLIFQAAPLDDLAQVLTRFTETVHDWLAEPPTPALQPAVELVLPVFFLANQYLRIGDFYDDTFKTEIAKEHDTIMIKMLCLDPSHFVDDALKKGRGAVLFSATLSPMPYFQKLLGGAEHSLAYTLPSPFTPDNQAIIVDASVHTTYRRRTQDLPQLIASLTTLVRAKAGHYLFFFPSYAYLKMAYEAFTAANPDLKTCVQENAMSESERQAFLDHFKAGSEPVIGFAVLGGIFAEGIDLKGTQLIGVAIVSVGLPGINPETDQLRAYFDHDAGQGFAYAYQLPGFNNVLQAGGRVIRGAKDVGVILLIDERFITPRYARLFPDHWTHAQVSYNPTQLAQLLTHFWEAHHENPTHA
;
A
#
# COMPACT_ATOMS: atom_id res chain seq x y z
N MET A 1 -20.87 -7.33 -19.55
CA MET A 1 -22.30 -7.06 -19.27
C MET A 1 -22.56 -6.46 -17.87
N ALA A 2 -21.54 -6.17 -17.05
CA ALA A 2 -21.71 -5.49 -15.76
C ALA A 2 -21.48 -3.96 -15.79
N HIS A 3 -21.13 -3.38 -16.95
CA HIS A 3 -20.48 -2.07 -17.04
C HIS A 3 -21.40 -0.88 -17.29
N ASN A 4 -22.71 -1.11 -17.32
CA ASN A 4 -23.68 -0.07 -17.62
C ASN A 4 -24.55 0.26 -16.40
N ARG A 5 -24.14 -0.12 -15.19
CA ARG A 5 -24.87 0.24 -13.95
C ARG A 5 -24.18 1.39 -13.25
N ILE A 6 -24.95 2.36 -12.80
CA ILE A 6 -24.46 3.58 -12.17
C ILE A 6 -25.35 3.84 -10.97
N GLY A 7 -24.73 4.00 -9.80
CA GLY A 7 -25.46 4.34 -8.59
C GLY A 7 -26.01 5.76 -8.68
N ILE A 8 -27.26 5.99 -8.25
CA ILE A 8 -27.85 7.35 -8.21
C ILE A 8 -26.99 8.30 -7.34
N ARG A 9 -26.37 7.78 -6.27
CA ARG A 9 -25.40 8.56 -5.48
C ARG A 9 -24.16 8.95 -6.28
N GLU A 10 -23.59 8.03 -7.05
CA GLU A 10 -22.43 8.28 -7.91
C GLU A 10 -22.78 9.31 -8.99
N PHE A 11 -23.95 9.17 -9.62
CA PHE A 11 -24.51 10.12 -10.58
C PHE A 11 -24.57 11.54 -9.99
N VAL A 12 -25.17 11.71 -8.81
CA VAL A 12 -25.26 13.01 -8.11
C VAL A 12 -23.89 13.55 -7.71
N GLU A 13 -22.97 12.69 -7.29
CA GLU A 13 -21.60 13.09 -6.93
C GLU A 13 -20.80 13.62 -8.12
N LEU A 14 -21.07 13.14 -9.33
CA LEU A 14 -20.39 13.58 -10.55
C LEU A 14 -21.01 14.86 -11.15
N THR A 15 -22.31 15.05 -11.01
CA THR A 15 -23.03 16.20 -11.59
C THR A 15 -23.10 17.39 -10.64
N VAL A 16 -23.50 17.19 -9.39
CA VAL A 16 -23.86 18.30 -8.49
C VAL A 16 -22.69 18.84 -7.65
N ARG A 17 -21.52 18.19 -7.64
CA ARG A 17 -20.42 18.55 -6.74
C ARG A 17 -19.70 19.85 -7.17
N THR A 18 -19.68 20.84 -6.27
CA THR A 18 -19.17 22.21 -6.41
C THR A 18 -18.60 22.71 -5.08
N GLY A 19 -17.81 23.79 -5.10
CA GLY A 19 -17.21 24.41 -3.91
C GLY A 19 -15.91 23.78 -3.41
N ASP A 20 -15.62 23.99 -2.12
CA ASP A 20 -14.30 23.74 -1.53
C ASP A 20 -14.01 22.26 -1.23
N LEU A 21 -12.73 21.90 -1.33
CA LEU A 21 -12.20 20.64 -0.82
C LEU A 21 -12.19 20.66 0.72
N ASN A 22 -12.91 19.73 1.35
CA ASN A 22 -13.02 19.67 2.82
C ASN A 22 -12.18 18.52 3.41
N PRO A 23 -11.08 18.83 4.13
CA PRO A 23 -10.10 17.81 4.56
C PRO A 23 -10.62 16.85 5.64
N VAL A 24 -11.74 17.18 6.30
CA VAL A 24 -12.32 16.39 7.40
C VAL A 24 -13.27 15.28 6.90
N THR A 25 -13.71 15.34 5.65
CA THR A 25 -14.74 14.42 5.13
C THR A 25 -14.21 13.07 4.61
N SER A 26 -12.88 12.90 4.54
CA SER A 26 -12.27 11.79 3.81
C SER A 26 -12.03 10.50 4.62
N ASN A 27 -12.26 10.47 5.94
CA ASN A 27 -11.69 9.40 6.79
C ASN A 27 -12.53 8.94 8.00
N SER A 28 -13.85 8.76 7.87
CA SER A 28 -14.65 8.14 8.97
C SER A 28 -15.47 6.93 8.53
N ASN A 29 -14.84 5.75 8.56
CA ASN A 29 -15.55 4.46 8.55
C ASN A 29 -16.51 4.30 9.75
N ASN A 30 -16.29 5.03 10.85
CA ASN A 30 -17.20 5.06 12.00
C ASN A 30 -18.63 5.49 11.63
N THR A 31 -18.80 6.28 10.56
CA THR A 31 -20.12 6.80 10.16
C THR A 31 -21.01 5.77 9.48
N ALA A 32 -20.45 4.75 8.82
CA ALA A 32 -21.26 3.81 8.03
C ALA A 32 -22.01 2.79 8.91
N ILE A 33 -21.35 2.23 9.93
CA ILE A 33 -21.98 1.28 10.86
C ILE A 33 -23.01 2.02 11.74
N ILE A 34 -22.62 3.15 12.33
CA ILE A 34 -23.51 4.00 13.14
C ILE A 34 -24.67 4.52 12.27
N GLY A 35 -24.39 4.97 11.05
CA GLY A 35 -25.40 5.40 10.08
C GLY A 35 -26.42 4.30 9.79
N SER A 36 -25.96 3.08 9.51
CA SER A 36 -26.88 1.94 9.27
C SER A 36 -27.77 1.62 10.48
N GLN A 37 -27.25 1.78 11.71
CA GLN A 37 -28.03 1.58 12.94
C GLN A 37 -29.07 2.67 13.12
N ILE A 38 -28.71 3.92 12.82
CA ILE A 38 -29.60 5.08 12.84
C ILE A 38 -30.73 4.92 11.82
N HIS A 39 -30.41 4.54 10.58
CA HIS A 39 -31.42 4.28 9.53
C HIS A 39 -32.41 3.22 10.01
N ARG A 40 -31.92 2.06 10.49
CA ARG A 40 -32.79 1.00 11.04
C ARG A 40 -33.69 1.48 12.18
N LYS A 41 -33.15 2.32 13.08
CA LYS A 41 -33.89 2.87 14.23
C LYS A 41 -34.99 3.85 13.78
N LEU A 42 -34.69 4.73 12.82
CA LEU A 42 -35.65 5.70 12.28
C LEU A 42 -36.75 5.01 11.45
N GLN A 43 -36.37 4.10 10.55
CA GLN A 43 -37.30 3.29 9.77
C GLN A 43 -38.25 2.49 10.68
N ALA A 44 -37.76 1.94 11.80
CA ALA A 44 -38.58 1.22 12.77
C ALA A 44 -39.56 2.11 13.56
N ALA A 45 -39.37 3.43 13.57
CA ALA A 45 -40.21 4.38 14.30
C ALA A 45 -41.43 4.87 13.49
N HIS A 46 -41.47 4.59 12.18
CA HIS A 46 -42.60 4.90 11.31
C HIS A 46 -43.88 4.15 11.73
N ARG A 47 -45.03 4.79 11.52
CA ARG A 47 -46.36 4.28 11.94
C ARG A 47 -47.37 4.21 10.80
N GLU A 48 -46.99 4.69 9.63
CA GLU A 48 -47.78 4.69 8.41
C GLU A 48 -47.96 3.26 7.92
N SER A 49 -49.20 2.87 7.57
CA SER A 49 -49.51 1.48 7.20
C SER A 49 -48.88 1.03 5.88
N ASP A 50 -48.61 1.98 4.97
CA ASP A 50 -48.03 1.75 3.65
C ASP A 50 -46.55 2.19 3.56
N TYR A 51 -45.82 2.24 4.68
CA TYR A 51 -44.39 2.57 4.69
C TYR A 51 -43.54 1.41 4.17
N GLU A 52 -42.83 1.67 3.07
CA GLU A 52 -41.85 0.78 2.47
C GLU A 52 -40.43 1.30 2.77
N LYS A 53 -39.59 0.44 3.36
CA LYS A 53 -38.17 0.74 3.63
C LYS A 53 -37.28 0.26 2.51
N GLU A 54 -36.19 0.98 2.24
CA GLU A 54 -35.13 0.56 1.31
C GLU A 54 -35.65 0.23 -0.10
N VAL A 55 -36.51 1.10 -0.65
CA VAL A 55 -37.18 0.88 -1.94
C VAL A 55 -36.17 0.99 -3.07
N TYR A 56 -35.91 -0.14 -3.73
CA TYR A 56 -34.99 -0.19 -4.86
C TYR A 56 -35.64 0.40 -6.13
N LEU A 57 -34.98 1.39 -6.71
CA LEU A 57 -35.43 2.14 -7.87
C LEU A 57 -34.39 2.05 -8.98
N LYS A 58 -34.86 1.98 -10.22
CA LYS A 58 -34.00 1.98 -11.40
C LYS A 58 -34.67 2.61 -12.61
N THR A 59 -33.86 3.20 -13.48
CA THR A 59 -34.26 3.67 -14.81
C THR A 59 -33.15 3.41 -15.82
N THR A 60 -33.51 3.34 -17.10
CA THR A 60 -32.56 3.15 -18.19
C THR A 60 -32.42 4.45 -18.96
N VAL A 61 -31.19 4.90 -19.16
CA VAL A 61 -30.82 6.08 -19.93
C VAL A 61 -29.87 5.66 -21.06
N THR A 62 -30.13 6.12 -22.28
CA THR A 62 -29.31 5.74 -23.45
C THR A 62 -28.34 6.87 -23.77
N VAL A 63 -27.05 6.56 -23.82
CA VAL A 63 -25.97 7.50 -24.17
C VAL A 63 -25.07 6.84 -25.21
N ASN A 64 -24.82 7.50 -26.35
CA ASN A 64 -24.02 6.98 -27.47
C ASN A 64 -24.45 5.57 -27.95
N ASP A 65 -25.76 5.35 -28.10
CA ASP A 65 -26.36 4.06 -28.47
C ASP A 65 -26.07 2.91 -27.48
N GLU A 66 -25.66 3.24 -26.25
CA GLU A 66 -25.46 2.30 -25.14
C GLU A 66 -26.44 2.60 -23.99
N ASP A 67 -27.14 1.57 -23.53
CA ASP A 67 -28.11 1.68 -22.43
C ASP A 67 -27.42 1.57 -21.08
N TYR A 68 -27.50 2.62 -20.26
CA TYR A 68 -27.07 2.67 -18.87
C TYR A 68 -28.26 2.52 -17.91
N GLN A 69 -28.14 1.66 -16.92
CA GLN A 69 -29.05 1.52 -15.80
C GLN A 69 -28.60 2.43 -14.66
N LEU A 70 -29.34 3.50 -14.41
CA LEU A 70 -29.24 4.26 -13.16
C LEU A 70 -30.04 3.52 -12.09
N GLU A 71 -29.44 3.24 -10.92
CA GLU A 71 -30.10 2.51 -9.84
C GLU A 71 -29.75 3.03 -8.44
N GLY A 72 -30.66 2.88 -7.49
CA GLY A 72 -30.46 3.32 -6.12
C GLY A 72 -31.54 2.80 -5.18
N ARG A 73 -31.48 3.22 -3.92
CA ARG A 73 -32.45 2.85 -2.90
C ARG A 73 -32.89 4.09 -2.15
N ALA A 74 -34.19 4.36 -2.16
CA ALA A 74 -34.79 5.36 -1.29
C ALA A 74 -34.95 4.76 0.11
N ASP A 75 -34.58 5.52 1.15
CA ASP A 75 -34.61 5.01 2.53
C ASP A 75 -36.03 4.69 3.01
N GLY A 76 -37.02 5.51 2.62
CA GLY A 76 -38.43 5.33 2.96
C GLY A 76 -39.37 5.85 1.88
N VAL A 77 -40.49 5.17 1.65
CA VAL A 77 -41.55 5.61 0.71
C VAL A 77 -42.91 5.25 1.31
N TRP A 78 -43.87 6.16 1.26
CA TRP A 78 -45.25 5.86 1.64
C TRP A 78 -46.24 6.74 0.87
N THR A 79 -47.50 6.33 0.89
CA THR A 79 -48.60 7.12 0.31
C THR A 79 -49.65 7.35 1.39
N GLU A 80 -49.94 8.62 1.70
CA GLU A 80 -50.98 9.01 2.64
C GLU A 80 -51.92 10.02 1.99
N ASN A 81 -53.24 9.80 2.08
CA ASN A 81 -54.25 10.70 1.49
C ASN A 81 -54.06 11.00 -0.02
N LYS A 82 -53.57 10.02 -0.80
CA LYS A 82 -53.20 10.15 -2.23
C LYS A 82 -51.99 11.06 -2.50
N THR A 83 -51.17 11.29 -1.49
CA THR A 83 -49.91 12.02 -1.62
C THR A 83 -48.75 11.03 -1.44
N LEU A 84 -47.96 10.85 -2.50
CA LEU A 84 -46.71 10.10 -2.45
C LEU A 84 -45.65 10.89 -1.69
N THR A 85 -45.01 10.26 -0.72
CA THR A 85 -43.85 10.82 0.00
C THR A 85 -42.63 9.92 -0.16
N VAL A 86 -41.48 10.55 -0.42
CA VAL A 86 -40.18 9.91 -0.56
C VAL A 86 -39.24 10.48 0.49
N GLU A 87 -38.61 9.61 1.26
CA GLU A 87 -37.69 9.96 2.33
C GLU A 87 -36.28 9.50 2.02
N GLU A 88 -35.32 10.41 2.23
CA GLU A 88 -33.89 10.12 2.22
C GLU A 88 -33.28 10.55 3.57
N ILE A 89 -32.51 9.65 4.19
CA ILE A 89 -31.89 9.84 5.49
C ILE A 89 -30.39 10.11 5.30
N LYS A 90 -29.88 11.15 5.96
CA LYS A 90 -28.47 11.55 5.95
C LYS A 90 -27.95 11.65 7.36
N THR A 91 -26.84 10.96 7.63
CA THR A 91 -26.17 10.98 8.93
C THR A 91 -24.83 11.69 8.83
N SER A 92 -24.56 12.61 9.74
CA SER A 92 -23.30 13.36 9.78
C SER A 92 -23.01 13.84 11.20
N ALA A 93 -21.74 14.00 11.55
CA ALA A 93 -21.36 14.53 12.85
C ALA A 93 -21.61 16.05 12.99
N ARG A 94 -21.67 16.78 11.87
CA ARG A 94 -21.90 18.24 11.84
C ARG A 94 -23.39 18.57 11.94
N SER A 95 -23.73 19.79 12.37
CA SER A 95 -25.11 20.27 12.27
C SER A 95 -25.53 20.50 10.80
N TRP A 96 -26.84 20.64 10.57
CA TRP A 96 -27.35 20.97 9.23
C TRP A 96 -26.93 22.37 8.79
N GLU A 97 -26.90 23.32 9.73
CA GLU A 97 -26.54 24.72 9.52
C GLU A 97 -25.10 24.85 9.00
N GLU A 98 -24.19 24.04 9.53
CA GLU A 98 -22.77 23.97 9.15
C GLU A 98 -22.49 23.21 7.85
N CYS A 99 -23.47 22.47 7.32
CA CYS A 99 -23.30 21.81 6.02
C CYS A 99 -23.21 22.87 4.91
N SER A 100 -22.21 22.72 4.04
CA SER A 100 -22.07 23.56 2.86
C SER A 100 -23.33 23.47 1.98
N GLN A 101 -23.65 24.55 1.26
CA GLN A 101 -24.79 24.53 0.35
C GLN A 101 -24.68 23.39 -0.66
N ASN A 102 -23.48 23.13 -1.18
CA ASN A 102 -23.23 21.98 -2.06
C ASN A 102 -23.64 20.63 -1.46
N THR A 103 -23.32 20.39 -0.18
CA THR A 103 -23.71 19.14 0.50
C THR A 103 -25.22 19.00 0.56
N LYS A 104 -25.91 20.11 0.88
CA LYS A 104 -27.37 20.17 0.90
C LYS A 104 -27.96 19.92 -0.48
N ASP A 105 -27.41 20.55 -1.51
CA ASP A 105 -27.84 20.41 -2.90
C ASP A 105 -27.72 18.96 -3.39
N ARG A 106 -26.62 18.26 -3.05
CA ARG A 106 -26.44 16.84 -3.35
C ARG A 106 -27.48 15.96 -2.66
N TYR A 107 -27.77 16.22 -1.39
CA TYR A 107 -28.78 15.46 -0.64
C TYR A 107 -30.18 15.65 -1.24
N TRP A 108 -30.52 16.88 -1.59
CA TRP A 108 -31.78 17.19 -2.27
C TRP A 108 -31.85 16.58 -3.67
N ALA A 109 -30.79 16.68 -4.48
CA ALA A 109 -30.75 16.10 -5.81
C ALA A 109 -31.00 14.58 -5.76
N GLN A 110 -30.37 13.87 -4.83
CA GLN A 110 -30.60 12.44 -4.65
C GLN A 110 -32.05 12.11 -4.31
N ALA A 111 -32.64 12.82 -3.34
CA ALA A 111 -34.03 12.61 -2.93
C ALA A 111 -35.03 12.96 -4.06
N ARG A 112 -34.78 14.03 -4.82
CA ARG A 112 -35.58 14.44 -5.98
C ARG A 112 -35.55 13.41 -7.11
N ILE A 113 -34.40 12.79 -7.39
CA ILE A 113 -34.30 11.71 -8.37
C ILE A 113 -35.20 10.54 -7.97
N TYR A 114 -35.18 10.13 -6.69
CA TYR A 114 -36.09 9.09 -6.23
C TYR A 114 -37.57 9.49 -6.36
N GLY A 115 -37.89 10.76 -6.05
CA GLY A 115 -39.19 11.36 -6.33
C GLY A 115 -39.62 11.23 -7.80
N HIS A 116 -38.75 11.63 -8.73
CA HIS A 116 -38.98 11.53 -10.16
C HIS A 116 -39.31 10.09 -10.59
N LEU A 117 -38.45 9.13 -10.19
CA LEU A 117 -38.62 7.73 -10.54
C LEU A 117 -39.92 7.14 -10.00
N LEU A 118 -40.31 7.49 -8.78
CA LEU A 118 -41.54 7.01 -8.17
C LEU A 118 -42.78 7.67 -8.77
N CYS A 119 -42.76 8.97 -9.07
CA CYS A 119 -43.84 9.63 -9.82
C CYS A 119 -44.07 8.95 -11.17
N GLN A 120 -42.99 8.61 -11.89
CA GLN A 120 -43.07 7.92 -13.18
C GLN A 120 -43.62 6.49 -13.03
N GLN A 121 -43.13 5.72 -12.05
CA GLN A 121 -43.54 4.32 -11.84
C GLN A 121 -44.96 4.18 -11.29
N ARG A 122 -45.40 5.09 -10.42
CA ARG A 122 -46.71 5.06 -9.75
C ARG A 122 -47.76 5.94 -10.44
N HIS A 123 -47.39 6.66 -11.50
CA HIS A 123 -48.25 7.60 -12.23
C HIS A 123 -48.84 8.70 -11.33
N GLU A 124 -48.00 9.28 -10.46
CA GLU A 124 -48.38 10.35 -9.53
C GLU A 124 -48.00 11.72 -10.09
N ASP A 125 -48.90 12.70 -9.99
CA ASP A 125 -48.67 14.06 -10.53
C ASP A 125 -47.77 14.93 -9.63
N HIS A 126 -47.61 14.54 -8.35
CA HIS A 126 -46.81 15.25 -7.36
C HIS A 126 -46.17 14.27 -6.37
N ALA A 127 -45.02 14.64 -5.83
CA ALA A 127 -44.41 13.95 -4.70
C ALA A 127 -43.97 14.94 -3.63
N VAL A 128 -44.07 14.50 -2.38
CA VAL A 128 -43.47 15.15 -1.23
C VAL A 128 -42.10 14.55 -1.03
N ILE A 129 -41.06 15.38 -1.12
CA ILE A 129 -39.67 14.97 -0.92
C ILE A 129 -39.26 15.36 0.49
N THR A 130 -38.93 14.36 1.30
CA THR A 130 -38.54 14.52 2.70
C THR A 130 -37.06 14.17 2.85
N LEU A 131 -36.29 15.11 3.40
CA LEU A 131 -34.91 14.88 3.79
C LEU A 131 -34.82 14.83 5.32
N VAL A 132 -34.35 13.71 5.85
CA VAL A 132 -34.10 13.54 7.29
C VAL A 132 -32.60 13.63 7.53
N TYR A 133 -32.19 14.61 8.33
CA TYR A 133 -30.78 14.81 8.69
C TYR A 133 -30.57 14.46 10.16
N VAL A 134 -29.64 13.56 10.44
CA VAL A 134 -29.29 13.12 11.79
C VAL A 134 -27.88 13.58 12.13
N GLN A 135 -27.79 14.45 13.13
CA GLN A 135 -26.52 14.85 13.72
C GLN A 135 -26.05 13.78 14.71
N THR A 136 -25.08 12.96 14.32
CA THR A 136 -24.62 11.81 15.12
C THR A 136 -23.91 12.20 16.41
N SER A 137 -23.41 13.42 16.52
CA SER A 137 -22.76 13.93 17.73
C SER A 137 -23.74 14.28 18.85
N THR A 138 -25.00 14.60 18.50
CA THR A 138 -26.01 15.07 19.45
C THR A 138 -27.29 14.24 19.43
N ASP A 139 -27.37 13.22 18.56
CA ASP A 139 -28.59 12.47 18.21
C ASP A 139 -29.76 13.37 17.78
N THR A 140 -29.47 14.59 17.30
CA THR A 140 -30.51 15.53 16.84
C THR A 140 -31.01 15.12 15.46
N VAL A 141 -32.34 15.02 15.31
CA VAL A 141 -33.00 14.67 14.05
C VAL A 141 -33.75 15.90 13.52
N SER A 142 -33.34 16.37 12.35
CA SER A 142 -33.99 17.46 11.61
C SER A 142 -34.73 16.89 10.40
N ARG A 143 -35.92 17.40 10.10
CA ARG A 143 -36.72 16.99 8.95
C ARG A 143 -37.04 18.19 8.07
N PHE A 144 -36.75 18.07 6.79
CA PHE A 144 -37.03 19.08 5.78
C PHE A 144 -37.94 18.48 4.72
N THR A 145 -38.85 19.27 4.16
CA THR A 145 -39.83 18.74 3.21
C THR A 145 -40.16 19.79 2.16
N GLU A 146 -40.25 19.35 0.90
CA GLU A 146 -40.75 20.15 -0.22
C GLU A 146 -41.77 19.33 -1.03
N THR A 147 -42.73 20.01 -1.64
CA THR A 147 -43.67 19.38 -2.58
C THR A 147 -43.30 19.81 -3.98
N LYS A 148 -43.09 18.84 -4.87
CA LYS A 148 -42.70 19.06 -6.27
C LYS A 148 -43.69 18.38 -7.21
N SER A 149 -43.96 19.00 -8.36
CA SER A 149 -44.72 18.33 -9.41
C SER A 149 -43.86 17.29 -10.13
N ALA A 150 -44.49 16.30 -10.74
CA ALA A 150 -43.81 15.31 -11.57
C ALA A 150 -43.05 15.98 -12.74
N ALA A 151 -43.57 17.11 -13.24
CA ALA A 151 -42.89 17.90 -14.26
C ALA A 151 -41.61 18.55 -13.73
N ASP A 152 -41.66 19.22 -12.57
CA ASP A 152 -40.46 19.83 -11.98
C ASP A 152 -39.38 18.79 -11.65
N LEU A 153 -39.79 17.62 -11.16
CA LEU A 153 -38.87 16.51 -10.86
C LEU A 153 -38.26 15.91 -12.14
N ALA A 154 -39.01 15.89 -13.24
CA ALA A 154 -38.51 15.44 -14.54
C ALA A 154 -37.53 16.46 -15.17
N ASP A 155 -37.80 17.75 -15.03
CA ASP A 155 -36.90 18.81 -15.47
C ASP A 155 -35.59 18.78 -14.66
N ASP A 156 -35.69 18.73 -13.31
CA ASP A 156 -34.53 18.59 -12.41
C ASP A 156 -33.69 17.33 -12.78
N PHE A 157 -34.33 16.21 -13.12
CA PHE A 157 -33.64 14.99 -13.54
C PHE A 157 -32.98 15.13 -14.92
N THR A 158 -33.66 15.77 -15.88
CA THR A 158 -33.17 15.97 -17.24
C THR A 158 -31.92 16.85 -17.26
N ASP A 159 -31.93 17.95 -16.51
CA ASP A 159 -30.78 18.86 -16.39
C ASP A 159 -29.54 18.13 -15.85
N LEU A 160 -29.72 17.30 -14.81
CA LEU A 160 -28.63 16.46 -14.28
C LEU A 160 -28.17 15.41 -15.28
N LEU A 161 -29.10 14.82 -16.04
CA LEU A 161 -28.80 13.79 -17.03
C LEU A 161 -28.02 14.35 -18.21
N ASP A 162 -28.33 15.57 -18.67
CA ASP A 162 -27.64 16.23 -19.77
C ASP A 162 -26.17 16.50 -19.42
N GLU A 163 -25.91 17.00 -18.21
CA GLU A 163 -24.54 17.19 -17.71
C GLU A 163 -23.79 15.86 -17.60
N PHE A 164 -24.47 14.83 -17.08
CA PHE A 164 -23.88 13.51 -16.92
C PHE A 164 -23.56 12.81 -18.26
N THR A 165 -24.39 13.06 -19.27
CA THR A 165 -24.24 12.47 -20.61
C THR A 165 -22.91 12.86 -21.24
N ALA A 166 -22.45 14.10 -21.05
CA ALA A 166 -21.13 14.55 -21.53
C ALA A 166 -19.99 13.74 -20.88
N TRP A 167 -20.10 13.45 -19.59
CA TRP A 167 -19.12 12.64 -18.85
C TRP A 167 -19.11 11.18 -19.29
N LEU A 168 -20.28 10.57 -19.45
CA LEU A 168 -20.40 9.21 -19.96
C LEU A 168 -19.83 9.08 -21.37
N LYS A 169 -20.05 10.08 -22.21
CA LYS A 169 -19.47 10.14 -23.56
C LYS A 169 -17.94 10.15 -23.51
N LEU A 170 -17.34 11.04 -22.72
CA LEU A 170 -15.87 11.08 -22.56
C LEU A 170 -15.31 9.72 -22.10
N ARG A 171 -15.93 9.11 -21.09
CA ARG A 171 -15.52 7.79 -20.58
C ARG A 171 -15.68 6.69 -21.63
N SER A 172 -16.79 6.67 -22.36
CA SER A 172 -17.05 5.72 -23.45
C SER A 172 -16.01 5.85 -24.56
N ASP A 173 -15.68 7.09 -24.97
CA ASP A 173 -14.71 7.37 -26.02
C ASP A 173 -13.30 6.91 -25.62
N ILE A 174 -12.87 7.17 -24.38
CA ILE A 174 -11.61 6.67 -23.82
C ILE A 174 -11.56 5.13 -23.88
N ILE A 175 -12.62 4.44 -23.43
CA ILE A 175 -12.67 2.97 -23.43
C ILE A 175 -12.67 2.41 -24.86
N LYS A 176 -13.41 3.03 -25.80
CA LYS A 176 -13.45 2.64 -27.21
C LYS A 176 -12.07 2.77 -27.86
N GLN A 177 -11.41 3.92 -27.68
CA GLN A 177 -10.06 4.16 -28.19
C GLN A 177 -9.05 3.18 -27.59
N ARG A 178 -9.14 2.94 -26.27
CA ARG A 178 -8.32 1.97 -25.56
C ARG A 178 -8.49 0.57 -26.15
N ASN A 179 -9.71 0.05 -26.21
CA ASN A 179 -9.96 -1.31 -26.71
C ASN A 179 -9.51 -1.47 -28.18
N ALA A 180 -9.75 -0.46 -29.02
CA ALA A 180 -9.28 -0.46 -30.40
C ALA A 180 -7.75 -0.53 -30.48
N SER A 181 -7.04 0.28 -29.69
CA SER A 181 -5.57 0.26 -29.65
C SER A 181 -5.00 -1.06 -29.12
N ILE A 182 -5.65 -1.65 -28.11
CA ILE A 182 -5.26 -2.95 -27.53
C ILE A 182 -5.39 -4.06 -28.56
N ALA A 183 -6.43 -4.04 -29.41
CA ALA A 183 -6.64 -5.07 -30.43
C ALA A 183 -5.45 -5.19 -31.39
N THR A 184 -4.85 -4.06 -31.79
CA THR A 184 -3.68 -4.01 -32.69
C THR A 184 -2.33 -4.06 -31.98
N LEU A 185 -2.29 -3.84 -30.66
CA LEU A 185 -1.05 -3.79 -29.89
C LEU A 185 -0.25 -5.09 -30.00
N LYS A 186 1.02 -5.00 -30.37
CA LYS A 186 1.94 -6.15 -30.33
C LYS A 186 2.76 -6.11 -29.04
N PHE A 187 3.40 -7.23 -28.71
CA PHE A 187 4.39 -7.22 -27.64
C PHE A 187 5.46 -6.16 -27.98
N PRO A 188 5.81 -5.25 -27.05
CA PRO A 188 6.60 -4.06 -27.39
C PRO A 188 8.08 -4.36 -27.65
N PHE A 189 8.52 -5.61 -27.48
CA PHE A 189 9.85 -6.07 -27.86
C PHE A 189 9.76 -6.97 -29.09
N PRO A 190 10.83 -7.05 -29.91
CA PRO A 190 10.83 -7.88 -31.12
C PRO A 190 10.51 -9.36 -30.85
N GLN A 191 10.94 -9.88 -29.70
CA GLN A 191 10.76 -11.27 -29.28
C GLN A 191 10.62 -11.36 -27.76
N TYR A 192 9.92 -12.39 -27.30
CA TYR A 192 9.89 -12.77 -25.89
C TYR A 192 11.23 -13.38 -25.48
N ARG A 193 11.68 -13.07 -24.25
CA ARG A 193 12.76 -13.81 -23.60
C ARG A 193 12.28 -15.20 -23.18
N THR A 194 13.20 -16.12 -22.93
CA THR A 194 12.89 -17.47 -22.41
C THR A 194 12.03 -17.39 -21.14
N GLY A 195 10.92 -18.13 -21.09
CA GLY A 195 9.97 -18.13 -19.96
C GLY A 195 9.02 -16.93 -19.88
N GLN A 196 9.29 -15.87 -20.67
CA GLN A 196 8.55 -14.62 -20.60
C GLN A 196 7.13 -14.74 -21.18
N HIS A 197 6.99 -15.48 -22.28
CA HIS A 197 5.71 -15.73 -22.93
C HIS A 197 4.82 -16.62 -22.05
N GLU A 198 5.39 -17.66 -21.44
CA GLU A 198 4.71 -18.56 -20.51
C GLU A 198 4.20 -17.79 -19.29
N PHE A 199 5.02 -16.88 -18.75
CA PHE A 199 4.59 -16.01 -17.67
C PHE A 199 3.44 -15.10 -18.10
N ALA A 200 3.53 -14.45 -19.25
CA ALA A 200 2.44 -13.61 -19.75
C ALA A 200 1.14 -14.41 -19.95
N ALA A 201 1.24 -15.64 -20.47
CA ALA A 201 0.11 -16.56 -20.61
C ALA A 201 -0.47 -16.98 -19.25
N ALA A 202 0.37 -17.24 -18.24
CA ALA A 202 -0.07 -17.56 -16.89
C ALA A 202 -0.84 -16.38 -16.25
N VAL A 203 -0.36 -15.15 -16.42
CA VAL A 203 -1.07 -13.94 -15.96
C VAL A 203 -2.43 -13.81 -16.63
N TYR A 204 -2.50 -13.91 -17.96
CA TYR A 204 -3.78 -13.82 -18.68
C TYR A 204 -4.76 -14.91 -18.22
N LYS A 205 -4.28 -16.15 -18.03
CA LYS A 205 -5.09 -17.26 -17.51
C LYS A 205 -5.61 -16.98 -16.11
N ALA A 206 -4.78 -16.42 -15.21
CA ALA A 206 -5.19 -16.07 -13.85
C ALA A 206 -6.31 -15.01 -13.86
N ILE A 207 -6.22 -14.01 -14.74
CA ILE A 207 -7.30 -13.01 -14.92
C ILE A 207 -8.58 -13.68 -15.44
N TYR A 208 -8.45 -14.54 -16.44
CA TYR A 208 -9.57 -15.27 -17.03
C TYR A 208 -10.28 -16.16 -16.00
N SER A 209 -9.51 -16.94 -15.23
CA SER A 209 -10.01 -17.90 -14.25
C SER A 209 -10.32 -17.30 -12.88
N ARG A 210 -10.16 -15.98 -12.69
CA ARG A 210 -10.37 -15.29 -11.41
C ARG A 210 -9.52 -15.87 -10.27
N ALA A 211 -8.28 -16.27 -10.61
CA ALA A 211 -7.39 -16.96 -9.69
C ALA A 211 -6.36 -16.01 -9.07
N ARG A 212 -5.74 -16.49 -7.99
CA ARG A 212 -4.50 -15.92 -7.45
C ARG A 212 -3.32 -16.66 -8.04
N LEU A 213 -2.35 -15.92 -8.56
CA LEU A 213 -1.14 -16.50 -9.13
C LEU A 213 0.08 -15.96 -8.39
N PHE A 214 0.85 -16.87 -7.81
CA PHE A 214 2.13 -16.57 -7.16
C PHE A 214 3.26 -16.90 -8.12
N VAL A 215 4.12 -15.92 -8.40
CA VAL A 215 5.20 -16.09 -9.38
C VAL A 215 6.56 -15.77 -8.80
N GLN A 216 7.43 -16.77 -8.81
CA GLN A 216 8.86 -16.55 -8.65
C GLN A 216 9.47 -16.28 -10.02
N ALA A 217 9.85 -15.03 -10.27
CA ALA A 217 10.43 -14.59 -11.52
C ALA A 217 11.80 -13.93 -11.29
N PRO A 218 12.92 -14.60 -11.61
CA PRO A 218 14.27 -14.05 -11.41
C PRO A 218 14.46 -12.67 -12.03
N THR A 219 15.43 -11.90 -11.51
CA THR A 219 15.81 -10.61 -12.08
C THR A 219 16.15 -10.76 -13.56
N GLY A 220 15.88 -9.74 -14.39
CA GLY A 220 16.18 -9.78 -15.82
C GLY A 220 15.17 -10.55 -16.70
N THR A 221 14.17 -11.22 -16.12
CA THR A 221 13.09 -11.90 -16.88
C THR A 221 12.05 -10.96 -17.50
N GLY A 222 12.12 -9.66 -17.19
CA GLY A 222 11.14 -8.68 -17.66
C GLY A 222 9.80 -8.74 -16.92
N LYS A 223 9.82 -9.05 -15.62
CA LYS A 223 8.63 -9.19 -14.75
C LYS A 223 7.50 -8.21 -15.06
N THR A 224 7.82 -6.91 -15.00
CA THR A 224 6.85 -5.82 -15.12
C THR A 224 6.12 -5.82 -16.46
N ILE A 225 6.83 -5.99 -17.59
CA ILE A 225 6.14 -6.03 -18.88
C ILE A 225 5.36 -7.34 -19.07
N SER A 226 5.87 -8.44 -18.52
CA SER A 226 5.23 -9.76 -18.58
C SER A 226 3.95 -9.85 -17.75
N THR A 227 3.75 -8.95 -16.79
CA THR A 227 2.50 -8.83 -16.03
C THR A 227 1.57 -7.77 -16.60
N LEU A 228 2.08 -6.59 -16.97
CA LEU A 228 1.26 -5.49 -17.51
C LEU A 228 0.71 -5.80 -18.90
N PHE A 229 1.52 -6.26 -19.84
CA PHE A 229 1.09 -6.53 -21.21
C PHE A 229 -0.12 -7.48 -21.31
N PRO A 230 -0.11 -8.70 -20.70
CA PRO A 230 -1.28 -9.57 -20.74
C PRO A 230 -2.48 -8.98 -19.98
N THR A 231 -2.25 -8.17 -18.95
CA THR A 231 -3.32 -7.49 -18.21
C THR A 231 -4.03 -6.46 -19.09
N ILE A 232 -3.28 -5.65 -19.84
CA ILE A 232 -3.81 -4.74 -20.86
C ILE A 232 -4.57 -5.54 -21.93
N LYS A 233 -4.04 -6.67 -22.41
CA LYS A 233 -4.75 -7.55 -23.35
C LYS A 233 -6.07 -8.08 -22.79
N ALA A 234 -6.12 -8.39 -21.49
CA ALA A 234 -7.35 -8.83 -20.83
C ALA A 234 -8.42 -7.72 -20.76
N MET A 235 -8.01 -6.45 -20.63
CA MET A 235 -8.93 -5.30 -20.72
C MET A 235 -9.57 -5.18 -22.11
N GLY A 236 -8.79 -5.31 -23.17
CA GLY A 236 -9.31 -5.27 -24.55
C GLY A 236 -10.24 -6.45 -24.87
N SER A 237 -10.14 -7.55 -24.11
CA SER A 237 -11.06 -8.70 -24.20
C SER A 237 -12.30 -8.55 -23.30
N GLY A 238 -12.43 -7.44 -22.57
CA GLY A 238 -13.55 -7.17 -21.66
C GLY A 238 -13.57 -8.02 -20.40
N LEU A 239 -12.45 -8.64 -20.00
CA LEU A 239 -12.37 -9.46 -18.78
C LEU A 239 -12.30 -8.60 -17.51
N ILE A 240 -11.62 -7.46 -17.61
CA ILE A 240 -11.40 -6.47 -16.56
C ILE A 240 -11.46 -5.06 -17.17
N GLN A 241 -11.61 -4.03 -16.34
CA GLN A 241 -11.58 -2.62 -16.77
C GLN A 241 -10.41 -1.86 -16.15
N ARG A 242 -9.92 -2.31 -14.98
CA ARG A 242 -8.87 -1.61 -14.25
C ARG A 242 -7.88 -2.59 -13.65
N ALA A 243 -6.61 -2.21 -13.62
CA ALA A 243 -5.56 -2.90 -12.91
C ALA A 243 -4.89 -1.97 -11.90
N PHE A 244 -4.59 -2.49 -10.70
CA PHE A 244 -3.73 -1.80 -9.74
C PHE A 244 -2.37 -2.48 -9.72
N TYR A 245 -1.32 -1.71 -10.07
CA TYR A 245 0.07 -2.13 -9.95
C TYR A 245 0.61 -1.64 -8.61
N LEU A 246 0.72 -2.55 -7.67
CA LEU A 246 1.04 -2.31 -6.27
C LEU A 246 2.52 -2.61 -6.03
N THR A 247 3.24 -1.66 -5.43
CA THR A 247 4.67 -1.81 -5.12
C THR A 247 5.11 -0.98 -3.91
N ALA A 248 6.00 -1.54 -3.09
CA ALA A 248 6.56 -0.85 -1.91
C ALA A 248 7.59 0.25 -2.21
N LYS A 249 8.17 0.29 -3.43
CA LYS A 249 9.36 1.12 -3.71
C LYS A 249 9.17 2.08 -4.87
N GLN A 250 9.75 3.27 -4.73
CA GLN A 250 9.74 4.29 -5.78
C GLN A 250 10.47 3.84 -7.05
N SER A 251 11.56 3.08 -6.93
CA SER A 251 12.32 2.60 -8.09
C SER A 251 11.51 1.66 -8.99
N THR A 252 10.70 0.78 -8.41
CA THR A 252 9.84 -0.15 -9.17
C THR A 252 8.59 0.54 -9.74
N ARG A 253 8.09 1.62 -9.12
CA ARG A 253 7.06 2.48 -9.74
C ARG A 253 7.52 3.02 -11.10
N ARG A 254 8.75 3.52 -11.17
CA ARG A 254 9.35 3.99 -12.44
C ARG A 254 9.44 2.89 -13.51
N VAL A 255 9.69 1.64 -13.11
CA VAL A 255 9.72 0.51 -14.07
C VAL A 255 8.34 0.24 -14.65
N ALA A 256 7.28 0.36 -13.85
CA ALA A 256 5.90 0.25 -14.31
C ALA A 256 5.51 1.41 -15.24
N GLU A 257 5.88 2.64 -14.90
CA GLU A 257 5.71 3.82 -15.77
C GLU A 257 6.39 3.62 -17.13
N GLN A 258 7.66 3.18 -17.12
CA GLN A 258 8.41 2.89 -18.33
C GLN A 258 7.78 1.78 -19.17
N ALA A 259 7.19 0.76 -18.54
CA ALA A 259 6.49 -0.29 -19.26
C ALA A 259 5.20 0.22 -19.92
N MET A 260 4.46 1.12 -19.28
CA MET A 260 3.32 1.81 -19.89
C MET A 260 3.76 2.70 -21.05
N ALA A 261 4.82 3.48 -20.88
CA ALA A 261 5.40 4.32 -21.93
C ALA A 261 5.82 3.50 -23.15
N LEU A 262 6.50 2.38 -22.92
CA LEU A 262 6.92 1.48 -23.99
C LEU A 262 5.74 0.90 -24.78
N MET A 263 4.63 0.56 -24.11
CA MET A 263 3.42 0.11 -24.79
C MET A 263 2.73 1.26 -25.53
N ALA A 264 2.76 2.48 -25.00
CA ALA A 264 2.23 3.67 -25.65
C ALA A 264 2.99 3.98 -26.96
N ASP A 265 4.33 3.90 -26.94
CA ASP A 265 5.17 4.01 -28.13
C ASP A 265 4.86 2.92 -29.18
N ALA A 266 4.40 1.75 -28.73
CA ALA A 266 3.92 0.66 -29.58
C ALA A 266 2.45 0.83 -30.03
N GLY A 267 1.81 1.97 -29.73
CA GLY A 267 0.48 2.34 -30.19
C GLY A 267 -0.65 2.15 -29.19
N LEU A 268 -0.37 1.79 -27.93
CA LEU A 268 -1.40 1.71 -26.88
C LEU A 268 -1.94 3.11 -26.53
N ARG A 269 -3.27 3.23 -26.45
CA ARG A 269 -3.97 4.41 -25.92
C ARG A 269 -4.71 4.03 -24.65
N ALA A 270 -4.01 3.98 -23.52
CA ALA A 270 -4.58 3.62 -22.23
C ALA A 270 -4.19 4.64 -21.17
N LYS A 271 -5.13 5.00 -20.30
CA LYS A 271 -4.91 5.96 -19.22
C LYS A 271 -4.20 5.25 -18.06
N SER A 272 -3.05 5.76 -17.64
CA SER A 272 -2.33 5.27 -16.47
C SER A 272 -1.96 6.40 -15.53
N ILE A 273 -1.94 6.14 -14.23
CA ILE A 273 -1.59 7.13 -13.22
C ILE A 273 -0.67 6.55 -12.17
N THR A 274 0.31 7.33 -11.71
CA THR A 274 1.15 6.99 -10.55
C THR A 274 0.75 7.85 -9.36
N LEU A 275 0.18 7.22 -8.33
CA LEU A 275 -0.21 7.92 -7.11
C LEU A 275 1.03 8.25 -6.26
N THR A 276 1.14 9.51 -5.88
CA THR A 276 2.20 10.03 -5.01
C THR A 276 1.62 10.30 -3.63
N ALA A 277 2.39 10.02 -2.58
CA ALA A 277 1.95 10.26 -1.21
C ALA A 277 1.72 11.75 -0.96
N LYS A 278 0.71 12.09 -0.14
CA LYS A 278 0.32 13.47 0.15
C LYS A 278 1.51 14.34 0.55
N ASP A 279 2.30 13.91 1.53
CA ASP A 279 3.45 14.66 2.05
C ASP A 279 4.58 14.88 1.02
N THR A 280 4.49 14.23 -0.14
CA THR A 280 5.46 14.35 -1.24
C THR A 280 4.95 15.21 -2.40
N ILE A 281 3.63 15.30 -2.59
CA ILE A 281 3.00 16.05 -3.69
C ILE A 281 2.20 17.23 -3.13
N THR A 282 2.91 18.27 -2.72
CA THR A 282 2.36 19.54 -2.22
C THR A 282 3.13 20.70 -2.84
N PHE A 283 2.45 21.83 -3.03
CA PHE A 283 3.07 23.06 -3.48
C PHE A 283 3.52 23.95 -2.31
N ALA A 284 4.64 24.64 -2.47
CA ALA A 284 5.21 25.50 -1.43
C ALA A 284 4.32 26.70 -1.06
N ASP A 285 3.39 27.07 -1.93
CA ASP A 285 2.42 28.15 -1.77
C ASP A 285 1.05 27.66 -1.26
N GLU A 286 0.89 26.36 -0.97
CA GLU A 286 -0.27 25.86 -0.23
C GLU A 286 -0.24 26.38 1.21
N SER A 287 -1.37 26.92 1.67
CA SER A 287 -1.54 27.26 3.09
C SER A 287 -1.90 25.99 3.87
N ASP A 288 -1.29 25.83 5.04
CA ASP A 288 -1.68 24.79 6.01
C ASP A 288 -3.10 25.01 6.55
N ASP A 289 -3.63 26.24 6.47
CA ASP A 289 -5.02 26.55 6.78
C ASP A 289 -5.91 26.28 5.55
N PRO A 290 -6.78 25.25 5.58
CA PRO A 290 -7.66 24.93 4.46
C PRO A 290 -8.58 26.08 4.05
N SER A 291 -8.94 26.98 4.99
CA SER A 291 -9.80 28.13 4.70
C SER A 291 -9.09 29.25 3.92
N GLN A 292 -7.76 29.21 3.87
CA GLN A 292 -6.91 30.17 3.14
C GLN A 292 -6.17 29.50 1.98
N ASN A 293 -6.32 28.19 1.80
CA ASN A 293 -5.60 27.45 0.77
C ASN A 293 -6.26 27.65 -0.61
N PRO A 294 -5.61 28.36 -1.56
CA PRO A 294 -6.20 28.67 -2.85
C PRO A 294 -6.46 27.40 -3.70
N TYR A 295 -5.72 26.33 -3.45
CA TYR A 295 -5.85 25.05 -4.13
C TYR A 295 -7.04 24.22 -3.61
N MET A 296 -7.59 24.56 -2.43
CA MET A 296 -8.74 23.89 -1.83
C MET A 296 -10.04 24.68 -2.04
N LEU A 297 -9.99 26.01 -1.99
CA LEU A 297 -11.15 26.89 -2.17
C LEU A 297 -11.68 26.81 -3.61
N GLY A 298 -12.95 26.46 -3.80
CA GLY A 298 -13.58 26.26 -5.12
C GLY A 298 -13.00 25.11 -5.92
N TYR A 299 -12.38 24.12 -5.26
CA TYR A 299 -11.74 22.97 -5.90
C TYR A 299 -12.68 22.25 -6.88
N TYR A 300 -13.91 21.91 -6.46
CA TYR A 300 -14.83 21.14 -7.31
C TYR A 300 -15.38 21.95 -8.49
N ASP A 301 -15.37 23.28 -8.38
CA ASP A 301 -15.77 24.18 -9.48
C ASP A 301 -14.77 24.13 -10.63
N ARG A 302 -13.48 23.91 -10.30
CA ARG A 302 -12.37 23.85 -11.26
C ARG A 302 -11.99 22.42 -11.65
N LEU A 303 -12.45 21.42 -10.91
CA LEU A 303 -12.12 20.02 -11.13
C LEU A 303 -12.55 19.52 -12.53
N LYS A 304 -13.79 19.84 -12.95
CA LYS A 304 -14.34 19.30 -14.20
C LYS A 304 -13.57 19.79 -15.44
N PRO A 305 -13.32 21.11 -15.63
CA PRO A 305 -12.46 21.60 -16.71
C PRO A 305 -11.05 21.01 -16.67
N ALA A 306 -10.48 20.85 -15.47
CA ALA A 306 -9.14 20.29 -15.30
C ALA A 306 -9.05 18.83 -15.72
N LEU A 307 -10.03 18.00 -15.34
CA LEU A 307 -10.10 16.61 -15.74
C LEU A 307 -10.29 16.47 -17.25
N HIS A 308 -11.15 17.28 -17.88
CA HIS A 308 -11.32 17.25 -19.34
C HIS A 308 -10.00 17.56 -20.05
N ASP A 309 -9.35 18.66 -19.67
CA ASP A 309 -8.07 19.09 -20.22
C ASP A 309 -6.98 18.03 -20.03
N LEU A 310 -6.89 17.42 -18.84
CA LEU A 310 -5.94 16.35 -18.56
C LEU A 310 -6.20 15.10 -19.42
N LEU A 311 -7.45 14.62 -19.45
CA LEU A 311 -7.80 13.35 -20.10
C LEU A 311 -7.83 13.45 -21.64
N GLU A 312 -8.00 14.65 -22.20
CA GLU A 312 -7.91 14.88 -23.63
C GLU A 312 -6.46 14.81 -24.14
N HIS A 313 -5.51 15.33 -23.35
CA HIS A 313 -4.13 15.53 -23.80
C HIS A 313 -3.16 14.45 -23.31
N GLU A 314 -3.43 13.81 -22.16
CA GLU A 314 -2.47 12.94 -21.48
C GLU A 314 -2.99 11.51 -21.32
N ASP A 315 -2.18 10.53 -21.67
CA ASP A 315 -2.43 9.10 -21.37
C ASP A 315 -1.64 8.60 -20.16
N GLN A 316 -0.53 9.26 -19.81
CA GLN A 316 0.37 8.86 -18.73
C GLN A 316 0.46 9.96 -17.68
N LEU A 317 -0.34 9.81 -16.63
CA LEU A 317 -0.50 10.77 -15.55
C LEU A 317 0.58 10.50 -14.48
N THR A 318 1.81 10.88 -14.80
CA THR A 318 2.92 10.86 -13.83
C THR A 318 2.79 12.01 -12.84
N ARG A 319 3.58 11.98 -11.76
CA ARG A 319 3.61 13.07 -10.76
C ARG A 319 3.76 14.46 -11.41
N SER A 320 4.71 14.62 -12.33
CA SER A 320 4.98 15.92 -12.96
C SER A 320 3.82 16.40 -13.84
N VAL A 321 3.10 15.47 -14.47
CA VAL A 321 1.90 15.79 -15.26
C VAL A 321 0.79 16.27 -14.33
N ILE A 322 0.50 15.53 -13.26
CA ILE A 322 -0.49 15.94 -12.25
C ILE A 322 -0.16 17.31 -11.67
N GLU A 323 1.08 17.54 -11.23
CA GLU A 323 1.52 18.83 -10.69
C GLU A 323 1.34 19.96 -11.70
N SER A 324 1.64 19.74 -12.99
CA SER A 324 1.48 20.77 -14.02
C SER A 324 0.01 21.16 -14.24
N TYR A 325 -0.89 20.19 -14.34
CA TYR A 325 -2.32 20.47 -14.56
C TYR A 325 -2.98 20.99 -13.29
N ALA A 326 -2.59 20.48 -12.12
CA ALA A 326 -3.05 21.01 -10.83
C ALA A 326 -2.66 22.48 -10.65
N ARG A 327 -1.44 22.88 -11.04
CA ARG A 327 -1.05 24.30 -11.07
C ARG A 327 -1.83 25.10 -12.11
N LYS A 328 -2.03 24.56 -13.31
CA LYS A 328 -2.77 25.23 -14.40
C LYS A 328 -4.20 25.59 -13.98
N HIS A 329 -4.85 24.71 -13.22
CA HIS A 329 -6.26 24.85 -12.80
C HIS A 329 -6.43 25.24 -11.33
N THR A 330 -5.34 25.52 -10.61
CA THR A 330 -5.34 25.86 -9.19
C THR A 330 -6.11 24.82 -8.37
N LEU A 331 -5.64 23.57 -8.39
CA LEU A 331 -6.20 22.43 -7.66
C LEU A 331 -5.16 21.83 -6.72
N ASP A 332 -5.61 21.27 -5.60
CA ASP A 332 -4.77 20.44 -4.72
C ASP A 332 -4.27 19.23 -5.53
N PRO A 333 -2.95 19.05 -5.71
CA PRO A 333 -2.41 18.05 -6.62
C PRO A 333 -2.62 16.61 -6.10
N PHE A 334 -2.69 16.42 -4.78
CA PHE A 334 -2.93 15.11 -4.19
C PHE A 334 -4.37 14.64 -4.45
N GLU A 335 -5.37 15.44 -4.09
CA GLU A 335 -6.77 15.10 -4.33
C GLU A 335 -7.10 15.05 -5.82
N PHE A 336 -6.47 15.92 -6.63
CA PHE A 336 -6.63 15.88 -8.09
C PHE A 336 -6.14 14.56 -8.68
N SER A 337 -5.04 14.00 -8.15
CA SER A 337 -4.58 12.67 -8.55
C SER A 337 -5.59 11.58 -8.22
N LEU A 338 -6.29 11.69 -7.08
CA LEU A 338 -7.32 10.72 -6.67
C LEU A 338 -8.57 10.83 -7.55
N ASP A 339 -8.98 12.04 -7.91
CA ASP A 339 -10.11 12.26 -8.85
C ASP A 339 -9.77 11.75 -10.26
N ALA A 340 -8.58 12.08 -10.77
CA ALA A 340 -8.11 11.62 -12.09
C ALA A 340 -7.97 10.09 -12.17
N SER A 341 -7.62 9.44 -11.05
CA SER A 341 -7.45 7.97 -11.01
C SER A 341 -8.73 7.20 -11.34
N LEU A 342 -9.91 7.78 -11.16
CA LEU A 342 -11.20 7.17 -11.50
C LEU A 342 -11.36 6.93 -13.01
N PHE A 343 -10.60 7.65 -13.84
CA PHE A 343 -10.60 7.53 -15.30
C PHE A 343 -9.44 6.69 -15.84
N CYS A 344 -8.58 6.17 -14.96
CA CYS A 344 -7.41 5.42 -15.35
C CYS A 344 -7.68 3.91 -15.45
N ASP A 345 -7.07 3.29 -16.46
CA ASP A 345 -7.05 1.85 -16.70
C ASP A 345 -6.02 1.16 -15.80
N VAL A 346 -4.86 1.79 -15.59
CA VAL A 346 -3.79 1.27 -14.72
C VAL A 346 -3.46 2.30 -13.64
N VAL A 347 -3.59 1.90 -12.37
CA VAL A 347 -3.23 2.72 -11.21
C VAL A 347 -1.98 2.13 -10.57
N ILE A 348 -0.87 2.86 -10.60
CA ILE A 348 0.42 2.48 -9.99
C ILE A 348 0.49 3.13 -8.61
N CYS A 349 0.56 2.34 -7.54
CA CYS A 349 0.51 2.87 -6.18
C CYS A 349 1.19 1.97 -5.13
N ASP A 350 1.28 2.46 -3.89
CA ASP A 350 1.81 1.70 -2.75
C ASP A 350 0.87 0.57 -2.30
N TYR A 351 1.42 -0.47 -1.67
CA TYR A 351 0.65 -1.51 -0.96
C TYR A 351 -0.39 -0.92 0.00
N ASN A 352 -0.05 0.17 0.69
CA ASN A 352 -0.92 0.80 1.67
C ASN A 352 -2.30 1.15 1.11
N TYR A 353 -2.39 1.47 -0.18
CA TYR A 353 -3.64 1.87 -0.81
C TYR A 353 -4.63 0.72 -1.03
N LEU A 354 -4.19 -0.54 -0.91
CA LEU A 354 -5.07 -1.71 -0.92
C LEU A 354 -5.12 -2.39 0.47
N PHE A 355 -3.96 -2.60 1.09
CA PHE A 355 -3.82 -3.49 2.24
C PHE A 355 -3.93 -2.80 3.60
N ASN A 356 -3.69 -1.48 3.69
CA ASN A 356 -3.73 -0.78 4.97
C ASN A 356 -5.19 -0.37 5.30
N PRO A 357 -5.78 -0.87 6.39
CA PRO A 357 -7.18 -0.61 6.72
C PRO A 357 -7.48 0.86 7.04
N LEU A 358 -6.44 1.67 7.30
CA LEU A 358 -6.55 3.08 7.62
C LEU A 358 -6.40 3.99 6.41
N VAL A 359 -5.70 3.54 5.36
CA VAL A 359 -5.23 4.38 4.23
C VAL A 359 -5.79 3.92 2.87
N PHE A 360 -6.38 2.73 2.79
CA PHE A 360 -6.84 2.17 1.52
C PHE A 360 -7.75 3.12 0.72
N LEU A 361 -7.72 3.03 -0.62
CA LEU A 361 -8.51 3.89 -1.49
C LEU A 361 -9.99 3.52 -1.42
N GLN A 362 -10.73 4.15 -0.52
CA GLN A 362 -12.17 3.92 -0.32
C GLN A 362 -12.96 4.07 -1.63
N ARG A 363 -12.56 5.00 -2.50
CA ARG A 363 -13.20 5.24 -3.80
C ARG A 363 -13.22 4.02 -4.73
N PHE A 364 -12.32 3.06 -4.52
CA PHE A 364 -12.23 1.83 -5.32
C PHE A 364 -12.60 0.56 -4.53
N PHE A 365 -12.38 0.57 -3.22
CA PHE A 365 -12.29 -0.64 -2.40
C PHE A 365 -13.25 -0.64 -1.20
N SER A 366 -14.27 0.22 -1.22
CA SER A 366 -15.38 0.16 -0.27
C SER A 366 -16.28 -1.04 -0.54
N GLU A 367 -16.40 -1.44 -1.81
CA GLU A 367 -17.12 -2.63 -2.27
C GLU A 367 -16.21 -3.46 -3.16
N ALA A 368 -16.54 -4.74 -3.32
CA ALA A 368 -15.81 -5.62 -4.23
C ALA A 368 -16.21 -5.36 -5.68
N ASP A 369 -15.24 -5.31 -6.59
CA ASP A 369 -15.45 -5.02 -8.00
C ASP A 369 -14.67 -6.02 -8.88
N ASP A 370 -15.43 -6.94 -9.49
CA ASP A 370 -14.94 -7.97 -10.41
C ASP A 370 -14.31 -7.43 -11.71
N SER A 371 -14.38 -6.12 -11.94
CA SER A 371 -13.69 -5.43 -13.04
C SER A 371 -12.27 -5.01 -12.71
N GLN A 372 -11.85 -5.11 -11.44
CA GLN A 372 -10.53 -4.74 -10.96
C GLN A 372 -9.62 -5.96 -10.84
N PHE A 373 -8.32 -5.79 -11.09
CA PHE A 373 -7.32 -6.85 -10.95
C PHE A 373 -6.04 -6.32 -10.30
N PHE A 374 -5.40 -7.14 -9.45
CA PHE A 374 -4.25 -6.72 -8.67
C PHE A 374 -2.95 -7.32 -9.17
N LEU A 375 -1.95 -6.47 -9.41
CA LEU A 375 -0.58 -6.86 -9.74
C LEU A 375 0.30 -6.42 -8.56
N VAL A 376 0.77 -7.36 -7.75
CA VAL A 376 1.61 -7.09 -6.58
C VAL A 376 3.06 -7.44 -6.94
N ASP A 377 3.83 -6.42 -7.30
CA ASP A 377 5.27 -6.55 -7.54
C ASP A 377 6.02 -6.69 -6.21
N GLU A 378 7.23 -7.22 -6.22
CA GLU A 378 8.06 -7.49 -5.04
C GLU A 378 7.28 -7.96 -3.80
N ALA A 379 6.38 -8.92 -4.04
CA ALA A 379 5.42 -9.41 -3.04
C ALA A 379 6.06 -10.00 -1.78
N HIS A 380 7.36 -10.35 -1.80
CA HIS A 380 8.08 -10.79 -0.60
C HIS A 380 8.08 -9.73 0.51
N ASN A 381 8.04 -8.44 0.16
CA ASN A 381 7.98 -7.33 1.11
C ASN A 381 6.61 -7.17 1.75
N LEU A 382 5.55 -7.74 1.15
CA LEU A 382 4.19 -7.56 1.64
C LEU A 382 3.96 -8.25 2.99
N VAL A 383 4.69 -9.33 3.31
CA VAL A 383 4.53 -10.04 4.60
C VAL A 383 4.82 -9.14 5.79
N SER A 384 5.99 -8.51 5.83
CA SER A 384 6.36 -7.59 6.91
C SER A 384 5.51 -6.33 6.88
N ARG A 385 5.29 -5.76 5.68
CA ARG A 385 4.50 -4.54 5.51
C ARG A 385 3.06 -4.71 5.98
N ALA A 386 2.40 -5.82 5.63
CA ALA A 386 1.05 -6.10 6.09
C ALA A 386 1.01 -6.24 7.61
N ARG A 387 1.97 -6.96 8.22
CA ARG A 387 2.07 -7.03 9.68
C ARG A 387 2.18 -5.65 10.34
N ASP A 388 3.00 -4.77 9.79
CA ASP A 388 3.16 -3.40 10.28
C ASP A 388 1.88 -2.58 10.10
N MET A 389 1.15 -2.73 8.99
CA MET A 389 -0.12 -2.03 8.73
C MET A 389 -1.22 -2.38 9.74
N TYR A 390 -1.19 -3.59 10.29
CA TYR A 390 -2.12 -4.07 11.32
C TYR A 390 -1.53 -4.00 12.73
N THR A 391 -0.36 -3.38 12.92
CA THR A 391 0.24 -3.20 14.25
C THR A 391 0.06 -1.75 14.70
N ALA A 392 -0.34 -1.55 15.95
CA ALA A 392 -0.47 -0.20 16.53
C ALA A 392 0.10 -0.16 17.96
N SER A 393 0.72 0.95 18.32
CA SER A 393 1.31 1.16 19.65
C SER A 393 1.04 2.54 20.19
N LEU A 394 0.96 2.66 21.51
CA LEU A 394 0.81 3.90 22.25
C LEU A 394 1.82 3.94 23.40
N THR A 395 2.31 5.13 23.73
CA THR A 395 3.07 5.35 24.96
C THR A 395 2.31 6.26 25.92
N ASN A 396 2.50 6.06 27.22
CA ASN A 396 1.98 7.00 28.21
C ASN A 396 2.57 8.41 28.01
N GLN A 397 3.79 8.49 27.47
CA GLN A 397 4.52 9.73 27.27
C GLN A 397 3.90 10.62 26.18
N ASP A 398 3.22 10.05 25.19
CA ASP A 398 2.43 10.79 24.19
C ASP A 398 1.40 11.70 24.88
N PHE A 399 0.72 11.17 25.90
CA PHE A 399 -0.29 11.89 26.67
C PHE A 399 0.34 12.80 27.74
N VAL A 400 1.44 12.39 28.40
CA VAL A 400 2.13 13.23 29.38
C VAL A 400 2.69 14.48 28.72
N ASN A 401 3.40 14.34 27.61
CA ASN A 401 3.97 15.45 26.85
C ASN A 401 2.90 16.40 26.35
N LEU A 402 1.83 15.87 25.75
CA LEU A 402 0.73 16.70 25.28
C LEU A 402 0.06 17.46 26.43
N LYS A 403 -0.12 16.83 27.60
CA LYS A 403 -0.75 17.48 28.76
C LYS A 403 0.12 18.65 29.26
N GLN A 404 1.44 18.50 29.26
CA GLN A 404 2.38 19.56 29.61
C GLN A 404 2.36 20.70 28.58
N ALA A 405 2.45 20.36 27.28
CA ALA A 405 2.40 21.33 26.18
C ALA A 405 1.10 22.14 26.18
N LEU A 406 -0.02 21.51 26.58
CA LEU A 406 -1.31 22.18 26.67
C LEU A 406 -1.42 23.12 27.87
N ALA A 407 -0.59 23.04 28.92
CA ALA A 407 -0.77 23.78 30.18
C ALA A 407 -1.00 25.31 30.06
N PRO A 408 -0.38 26.03 29.12
CA PRO A 408 -0.60 27.47 28.90
C PRO A 408 -2.03 27.81 28.47
N PHE A 409 -2.66 26.95 27.68
CA PHE A 409 -4.00 27.17 27.13
C PHE A 409 -5.08 26.97 28.21
N LYS A 410 -6.16 27.75 28.18
CA LYS A 410 -7.26 27.66 29.17
C LYS A 410 -8.59 27.45 28.45
N GLY A 411 -9.54 26.83 29.14
CA GLY A 411 -10.86 26.53 28.59
C GLY A 411 -11.49 25.31 29.25
N THR A 412 -12.83 25.31 29.35
CA THR A 412 -13.59 24.18 29.92
C THR A 412 -13.41 22.92 29.09
N ALA A 413 -13.43 23.03 27.76
CA ALA A 413 -13.18 21.92 26.83
C ALA A 413 -11.77 21.32 27.01
N LEU A 414 -10.72 22.15 27.00
CA LEU A 414 -9.34 21.71 27.25
C LEU A 414 -9.16 21.07 28.64
N THR A 415 -9.92 21.53 29.64
CA THR A 415 -9.92 20.91 30.97
C THR A 415 -10.49 19.48 30.91
N LYS A 416 -11.57 19.26 30.15
CA LYS A 416 -12.11 17.92 29.89
C LYS A 416 -11.09 17.05 29.15
N VAL A 417 -10.47 17.56 28.09
CA VAL A 417 -9.41 16.85 27.33
C VAL A 417 -8.28 16.41 28.27
N ARG A 418 -7.69 17.32 29.07
CA ARG A 418 -6.64 16.96 30.05
C ARG A 418 -7.09 15.94 31.08
N ARG A 419 -8.37 15.97 31.50
CA ARG A 419 -8.91 14.97 32.43
C ARG A 419 -8.95 13.59 31.78
N THR A 420 -9.39 13.47 30.54
CA THR A 420 -9.37 12.19 29.80
C THR A 420 -7.95 11.67 29.60
N MET A 421 -6.99 12.54 29.26
CA MET A 421 -5.57 12.17 29.18
C MET A 421 -5.00 11.68 30.52
N THR A 422 -5.38 12.32 31.62
CA THR A 422 -4.97 11.88 32.96
C THR A 422 -5.50 10.48 33.26
N ARG A 423 -6.76 10.19 32.87
CA ARG A 423 -7.35 8.86 33.02
C ARG A 423 -6.59 7.82 32.18
N ILE A 424 -6.23 8.14 30.94
CA ILE A 424 -5.42 7.24 30.09
C ILE A 424 -4.10 6.90 30.77
N VAL A 425 -3.34 7.92 31.22
CA VAL A 425 -2.05 7.71 31.89
C VAL A 425 -2.22 6.88 33.17
N THR A 426 -3.25 7.15 33.98
CA THR A 426 -3.55 6.33 35.18
C THR A 426 -3.88 4.89 34.80
N THR A 427 -4.74 4.66 33.80
CA THR A 427 -5.09 3.32 33.32
C THR A 427 -3.85 2.57 32.81
N MET A 428 -3.00 3.21 32.01
CA MET A 428 -1.75 2.59 31.54
C MET A 428 -0.82 2.23 32.69
N ASN A 429 -0.65 3.10 33.69
CA ASN A 429 0.14 2.79 34.89
C ASN A 429 -0.44 1.61 35.67
N THR A 430 -1.75 1.59 35.90
CA THR A 430 -2.42 0.48 36.61
C THR A 430 -2.27 -0.84 35.87
N LEU A 431 -2.48 -0.85 34.54
CA LEU A 431 -2.30 -2.05 33.71
C LEU A 431 -0.85 -2.52 33.72
N ALA A 432 0.11 -1.61 33.60
CA ALA A 432 1.53 -1.94 33.67
C ALA A 432 1.88 -2.56 35.04
N ASP A 433 1.48 -1.94 36.15
CA ASP A 433 1.79 -2.44 37.49
C ASP A 433 1.13 -3.81 37.77
N GLN A 434 -0.09 -4.03 37.28
CA GLN A 434 -0.83 -5.30 37.45
C GLN A 434 -0.30 -6.44 36.58
N LEU A 435 0.03 -6.15 35.32
CA LEU A 435 0.32 -7.20 34.34
C LEU A 435 1.82 -7.51 34.27
N LEU A 436 2.69 -6.50 34.37
CA LEU A 436 4.13 -6.72 34.32
C LEU A 436 4.65 -7.53 35.51
N ASN A 437 4.03 -7.45 36.68
CA ASN A 437 4.39 -8.24 37.88
C ASN A 437 5.90 -8.22 38.19
N GLY A 438 6.55 -7.06 38.02
CA GLY A 438 8.00 -6.88 38.23
C GLY A 438 8.90 -7.21 37.04
N GLN A 439 8.34 -7.64 35.91
CA GLN A 439 9.04 -7.77 34.63
C GLN A 439 9.08 -6.43 33.88
N SER A 440 10.00 -6.27 32.91
CA SER A 440 10.05 -5.08 32.06
C SER A 440 9.23 -5.20 30.78
N LEU A 441 8.83 -6.42 30.41
CA LEU A 441 8.14 -6.75 29.16
C LEU A 441 7.30 -8.01 29.33
N ILE A 442 6.05 -7.97 28.85
CA ILE A 442 5.17 -9.14 28.76
C ILE A 442 4.42 -9.17 27.42
N PHE A 443 3.93 -10.36 27.08
CA PHE A 443 3.00 -10.58 25.97
C PHE A 443 1.79 -11.38 26.46
N GLN A 444 0.59 -10.98 26.05
CA GLN A 444 -0.65 -11.71 26.34
C GLN A 444 -1.54 -11.81 25.09
N ALA A 445 -2.48 -12.75 25.10
CA ALA A 445 -3.44 -12.93 24.00
C ALA A 445 -4.62 -11.95 24.07
N ALA A 446 -5.00 -11.48 25.26
CA ALA A 446 -6.17 -10.63 25.40
C ALA A 446 -5.87 -9.16 25.04
N PRO A 447 -6.80 -8.46 24.36
CA PRO A 447 -6.75 -7.01 24.23
C PRO A 447 -6.95 -6.31 25.59
N LEU A 448 -6.78 -4.99 25.62
CA LEU A 448 -6.94 -4.18 26.83
C LEU A 448 -8.19 -3.30 26.73
N ASP A 449 -9.35 -3.87 27.03
CA ASP A 449 -10.64 -3.18 26.90
C ASP A 449 -10.73 -1.92 27.76
N ASP A 450 -10.15 -1.94 28.97
CA ASP A 450 -10.11 -0.77 29.84
C ASP A 450 -9.34 0.40 29.21
N LEU A 451 -8.27 0.11 28.48
CA LEU A 451 -7.51 1.11 27.74
C LEU A 451 -8.31 1.63 26.54
N ALA A 452 -8.94 0.73 25.77
CA ALA A 452 -9.79 1.10 24.65
C ALA A 452 -10.91 2.05 25.10
N GLN A 453 -11.61 1.74 26.20
CA GLN A 453 -12.68 2.59 26.72
C GLN A 453 -12.23 4.01 27.10
N VAL A 454 -11.04 4.17 27.71
CA VAL A 454 -10.54 5.51 28.06
C VAL A 454 -10.02 6.27 26.84
N LEU A 455 -9.49 5.58 25.84
CA LEU A 455 -9.11 6.16 24.56
C LEU A 455 -10.35 6.63 23.79
N THR A 456 -11.41 5.82 23.70
CA THR A 456 -12.68 6.20 23.05
C THR A 456 -13.24 7.49 23.66
N ARG A 457 -13.26 7.59 25.00
CA ARG A 457 -13.70 8.82 25.68
C ARG A 457 -12.82 10.03 25.36
N PHE A 458 -11.50 9.84 25.22
CA PHE A 458 -10.60 10.90 24.82
C PHE A 458 -10.88 11.34 23.38
N THR A 459 -11.02 10.40 22.45
CA THR A 459 -11.31 10.72 21.04
C THR A 459 -12.66 11.41 20.89
N GLU A 460 -13.70 10.96 21.59
CA GLU A 460 -15.01 11.64 21.63
C GLU A 460 -14.88 13.06 22.19
N THR A 461 -14.18 13.24 23.33
CA THR A 461 -14.01 14.57 23.95
C THR A 461 -13.24 15.53 23.05
N VAL A 462 -12.22 15.05 22.34
CA VAL A 462 -11.46 15.86 21.38
C VAL A 462 -12.32 16.15 20.15
N HIS A 463 -13.07 15.18 19.65
CA HIS A 463 -13.99 15.37 18.54
C HIS A 463 -15.04 16.45 18.84
N ASP A 464 -15.69 16.39 20.01
CA ASP A 464 -16.65 17.39 20.47
C ASP A 464 -16.02 18.78 20.59
N TRP A 465 -14.76 18.85 21.05
CA TRP A 465 -14.04 20.12 21.16
C TRP A 465 -13.72 20.73 19.79
N LEU A 466 -13.42 19.89 18.79
CA LEU A 466 -13.11 20.30 17.42
C LEU A 466 -14.35 20.46 16.53
N ALA A 467 -15.56 20.25 17.07
CA ALA A 467 -16.81 20.39 16.32
C ALA A 467 -17.05 21.85 15.90
N GLU A 468 -16.75 22.81 16.78
CA GLU A 468 -16.77 24.24 16.48
C GLU A 468 -15.36 24.75 16.12
N PRO A 469 -15.23 25.73 15.21
CA PRO A 469 -13.94 26.31 14.86
C PRO A 469 -13.24 26.87 16.12
N PRO A 470 -12.01 26.42 16.43
CA PRO A 470 -11.27 26.96 17.56
C PRO A 470 -11.03 28.46 17.35
N THR A 471 -11.04 29.24 18.43
CA THR A 471 -10.60 30.63 18.35
C THR A 471 -9.13 30.68 17.92
N PRO A 472 -8.66 31.76 17.26
CA PRO A 472 -7.25 31.87 16.84
C PRO A 472 -6.24 31.65 17.98
N ALA A 473 -6.62 32.00 19.22
CA ALA A 473 -5.80 31.78 20.42
C ALA A 473 -5.65 30.30 20.81
N LEU A 474 -6.57 29.43 20.39
CA LEU A 474 -6.57 27.99 20.64
C LEU A 474 -6.05 27.18 19.45
N GLN A 475 -5.82 27.78 18.29
CA GLN A 475 -5.29 27.09 17.11
C GLN A 475 -3.98 26.32 17.39
N PRO A 476 -2.99 26.89 18.11
CA PRO A 476 -1.77 26.13 18.44
C PRO A 476 -2.05 24.92 19.37
N ALA A 477 -3.10 24.98 20.19
CA ALA A 477 -3.49 23.85 21.02
C ALA A 477 -4.09 22.71 20.17
N VAL A 478 -4.81 23.05 19.10
CA VAL A 478 -5.36 22.06 18.15
C VAL A 478 -4.24 21.34 17.43
N GLU A 479 -3.25 22.07 16.91
CA GLU A 479 -2.07 21.49 16.27
C GLU A 479 -1.31 20.51 17.17
N LEU A 480 -1.21 20.80 18.47
CA LEU A 480 -0.60 19.89 19.45
C LEU A 480 -1.45 18.63 19.69
N VAL A 481 -2.78 18.75 19.71
CA VAL A 481 -3.70 17.64 20.04
C VAL A 481 -3.87 16.67 18.87
N LEU A 482 -3.91 17.18 17.63
CA LEU A 482 -4.21 16.38 16.44
C LEU A 482 -3.33 15.13 16.28
N PRO A 483 -1.99 15.18 16.44
CA PRO A 483 -1.14 13.98 16.32
C PRO A 483 -1.51 12.89 17.32
N VAL A 484 -1.73 13.23 18.59
CA VAL A 484 -2.09 12.26 19.64
C VAL A 484 -3.53 11.76 19.47
N PHE A 485 -4.44 12.62 18.99
CA PHE A 485 -5.79 12.23 18.61
C PHE A 485 -5.81 11.21 17.47
N PHE A 486 -5.04 11.44 16.40
CA PHE A 486 -4.92 10.50 15.30
C PHE A 486 -4.26 9.20 15.72
N LEU A 487 -3.23 9.26 16.57
CA LEU A 487 -2.58 8.08 17.14
C LEU A 487 -3.57 7.24 17.97
N ALA A 488 -4.38 7.87 18.82
CA ALA A 488 -5.42 7.19 19.60
C ALA A 488 -6.50 6.56 18.70
N ASN A 489 -6.96 7.28 17.67
CA ASN A 489 -7.91 6.73 16.70
C ASN A 489 -7.31 5.56 15.91
N GLN A 490 -6.05 5.65 15.48
CA GLN A 490 -5.35 4.56 14.81
C GLN A 490 -5.31 3.32 15.70
N TYR A 491 -4.94 3.48 16.97
CA TYR A 491 -4.94 2.37 17.92
C TYR A 491 -6.34 1.75 18.06
N LEU A 492 -7.39 2.56 18.25
CA LEU A 492 -8.76 2.03 18.34
C LEU A 492 -9.19 1.29 17.07
N ARG A 493 -8.92 1.87 15.89
CA ARG A 493 -9.30 1.28 14.60
C ARG A 493 -8.58 -0.02 14.28
N ILE A 494 -7.30 -0.15 14.66
CA ILE A 494 -6.60 -1.43 14.54
C ILE A 494 -7.16 -2.44 15.55
N GLY A 495 -7.65 -1.98 16.69
CA GLY A 495 -8.30 -2.82 17.71
C GLY A 495 -9.55 -3.55 17.19
N ASP A 496 -10.25 -2.98 16.20
CA ASP A 496 -11.41 -3.62 15.55
C ASP A 496 -11.04 -4.90 14.78
N PHE A 497 -9.76 -5.08 14.45
CA PHE A 497 -9.22 -6.26 13.76
C PHE A 497 -8.58 -7.27 14.73
N TYR A 498 -8.58 -7.00 16.04
CA TYR A 498 -7.88 -7.82 17.01
C TYR A 498 -8.52 -9.22 17.13
N ASP A 499 -7.77 -10.26 16.77
CA ASP A 499 -8.17 -11.66 16.86
C ASP A 499 -7.01 -12.55 17.37
N ASP A 500 -7.13 -13.87 17.20
CA ASP A 500 -6.11 -14.84 17.62
C ASP A 500 -4.75 -14.71 16.89
N THR A 501 -4.68 -13.90 15.83
CA THR A 501 -3.43 -13.56 15.12
C THR A 501 -2.65 -12.44 15.79
N PHE A 502 -3.17 -11.84 16.87
CA PHE A 502 -2.52 -10.74 17.60
C PHE A 502 -1.94 -11.16 18.96
N LYS A 503 -1.03 -10.32 19.45
CA LYS A 503 -0.63 -10.27 20.86
C LYS A 503 -0.64 -8.84 21.36
N THR A 504 -1.01 -8.68 22.63
CA THR A 504 -0.82 -7.43 23.35
C THR A 504 0.55 -7.49 24.01
N GLU A 505 1.43 -6.58 23.61
CA GLU A 505 2.72 -6.32 24.23
C GLU A 505 2.60 -5.16 25.21
N ILE A 506 3.16 -5.33 26.41
CA ILE A 506 3.27 -4.26 27.41
C ILE A 506 4.73 -4.21 27.85
N ALA A 507 5.36 -3.07 27.64
CA ALA A 507 6.74 -2.82 28.02
C ALA A 507 6.82 -1.58 28.92
N LYS A 508 7.70 -1.63 29.92
CA LYS A 508 8.04 -0.48 30.76
C LYS A 508 9.54 -0.29 30.81
N GLU A 509 9.98 0.86 30.33
CA GLU A 509 11.37 1.31 30.40
C GLU A 509 11.40 2.65 31.13
N HIS A 510 12.01 2.66 32.32
CA HIS A 510 11.94 3.80 33.24
C HIS A 510 10.47 4.21 33.53
N ASP A 511 10.12 5.47 33.23
CA ASP A 511 8.76 6.00 33.39
C ASP A 511 7.91 5.88 32.10
N THR A 512 8.47 5.32 31.02
CA THR A 512 7.77 5.13 29.75
C THR A 512 7.12 3.75 29.70
N ILE A 513 5.81 3.72 29.53
CA ILE A 513 5.01 2.51 29.32
C ILE A 513 4.58 2.51 27.86
N MET A 514 4.92 1.45 27.14
CA MET A 514 4.47 1.19 25.79
C MET A 514 3.49 0.03 25.80
N ILE A 515 2.36 0.22 25.13
CA ILE A 515 1.36 -0.81 24.89
C ILE A 515 1.19 -0.95 23.38
N LYS A 516 1.29 -2.17 22.87
CA LYS A 516 1.26 -2.46 21.44
C LYS A 516 0.38 -3.66 21.13
N MET A 517 -0.47 -3.51 20.14
CA MET A 517 -1.18 -4.60 19.48
C MET A 517 -0.30 -5.08 18.33
N LEU A 518 0.38 -6.18 18.56
CA LEU A 518 1.31 -6.80 17.62
C LEU A 518 0.54 -7.81 16.76
N CYS A 519 0.34 -7.51 15.49
CA CYS A 519 -0.12 -8.50 14.52
C CYS A 519 1.01 -9.53 14.30
N LEU A 520 0.72 -10.82 14.33
CA LEU A 520 1.70 -11.88 14.06
C LEU A 520 1.52 -12.44 12.65
N ASP A 521 0.27 -12.74 12.27
CA ASP A 521 -0.08 -13.29 10.95
C ASP A 521 -1.11 -12.42 10.22
N PRO A 522 -0.70 -11.69 9.16
CA PRO A 522 -1.61 -10.85 8.39
C PRO A 522 -2.33 -11.61 7.25
N SER A 523 -2.18 -12.94 7.16
CA SER A 523 -2.60 -13.73 5.99
C SER A 523 -4.06 -13.55 5.59
N HIS A 524 -4.98 -13.58 6.57
CA HIS A 524 -6.41 -13.44 6.31
C HIS A 524 -6.82 -12.00 5.96
N PHE A 525 -6.14 -10.98 6.52
CA PHE A 525 -6.34 -9.59 6.12
C PHE A 525 -5.90 -9.33 4.68
N VAL A 526 -4.76 -9.93 4.28
CA VAL A 526 -4.29 -9.87 2.89
C VAL A 526 -5.29 -10.58 1.97
N ASP A 527 -5.81 -11.74 2.38
CA ASP A 527 -6.86 -12.46 1.66
C ASP A 527 -8.10 -11.58 1.42
N ASP A 528 -8.62 -10.93 2.46
CA ASP A 528 -9.80 -10.08 2.38
C ASP A 528 -9.58 -8.84 1.50
N ALA A 529 -8.41 -8.23 1.57
CA ALA A 529 -8.06 -7.13 0.67
C ALA A 529 -8.01 -7.60 -0.81
N LEU A 530 -7.46 -8.78 -1.08
CA LEU A 530 -7.41 -9.34 -2.44
C LEU A 530 -8.78 -9.76 -2.97
N LYS A 531 -9.75 -10.09 -2.11
CA LYS A 531 -11.15 -10.39 -2.51
C LYS A 531 -11.92 -9.18 -3.03
N LYS A 532 -11.39 -7.96 -2.85
CA LYS A 532 -12.01 -6.73 -3.36
C LYS A 532 -11.94 -6.59 -4.88
N GLY A 533 -11.12 -7.41 -5.54
CA GLY A 533 -11.00 -7.46 -7.00
C GLY A 533 -11.19 -8.89 -7.51
N ARG A 534 -11.17 -9.03 -8.84
CA ARG A 534 -11.37 -10.30 -9.56
C ARG A 534 -10.33 -11.38 -9.24
N GLY A 535 -9.13 -10.97 -8.87
CA GLY A 535 -7.99 -11.86 -8.67
C GLY A 535 -6.69 -11.07 -8.56
N ALA A 536 -5.58 -11.79 -8.46
CA ALA A 536 -4.27 -11.16 -8.26
C ALA A 536 -3.11 -11.97 -8.84
N VAL A 537 -2.07 -11.27 -9.25
CA VAL A 537 -0.74 -11.85 -9.50
C VAL A 537 0.23 -11.24 -8.49
N LEU A 538 0.80 -12.09 -7.64
CA LEU A 538 1.83 -11.72 -6.67
C LEU A 538 3.16 -12.25 -7.18
N PHE A 539 4.11 -11.36 -7.49
CA PHE A 539 5.33 -11.77 -8.17
C PHE A 539 6.58 -11.13 -7.55
N SER A 540 7.67 -11.90 -7.53
CA SER A 540 8.99 -11.41 -7.08
C SER A 540 10.11 -12.34 -7.54
N ALA A 541 11.36 -11.84 -7.54
CA ALA A 541 12.54 -12.68 -7.75
C ALA A 541 12.82 -13.64 -6.59
N THR A 542 12.45 -13.26 -5.37
CA THR A 542 12.80 -13.99 -4.13
C THR A 542 11.58 -14.59 -3.44
N LEU A 543 10.55 -14.98 -4.22
CA LEU A 543 9.35 -15.63 -3.70
C LEU A 543 9.58 -17.13 -3.45
N SER A 544 10.59 -17.47 -2.65
CA SER A 544 10.98 -18.84 -2.31
C SER A 544 11.21 -19.01 -0.80
N PRO A 545 10.75 -20.11 -0.18
CA PRO A 545 9.98 -21.19 -0.76
C PRO A 545 8.52 -20.77 -1.00
N MET A 546 7.94 -21.21 -2.12
CA MET A 546 6.61 -20.81 -2.56
C MET A 546 5.49 -21.09 -1.51
N PRO A 547 5.43 -22.26 -0.85
CA PRO A 547 4.37 -22.55 0.12
C PRO A 547 4.33 -21.58 1.30
N TYR A 548 5.49 -21.09 1.74
CA TYR A 548 5.58 -20.08 2.81
C TYR A 548 4.89 -18.79 2.42
N PHE A 549 5.18 -18.28 1.22
CA PHE A 549 4.58 -17.04 0.73
C PHE A 549 3.11 -17.22 0.39
N GLN A 550 2.70 -18.34 -0.21
CA GLN A 550 1.28 -18.62 -0.46
C GLN A 550 0.48 -18.59 0.84
N LYS A 551 1.00 -19.15 1.94
CA LYS A 551 0.33 -19.11 3.23
C LYS A 551 0.19 -17.69 3.77
N LEU A 552 1.27 -16.90 3.81
CA LEU A 552 1.27 -15.59 4.45
C LEU A 552 0.67 -14.45 3.61
N LEU A 553 0.58 -14.63 2.29
CA LEU A 553 0.10 -13.60 1.36
C LEU A 553 -1.30 -13.91 0.83
N GLY A 554 -2.14 -14.53 1.67
CA GLY A 554 -3.55 -14.76 1.35
C GLY A 554 -3.77 -15.78 0.23
N GLY A 555 -3.04 -16.89 0.21
CA GLY A 555 -3.29 -17.98 -0.73
C GLY A 555 -4.63 -18.67 -0.46
N ALA A 556 -5.47 -18.79 -1.49
CA ALA A 556 -6.68 -19.61 -1.50
C ALA A 556 -6.43 -21.05 -2.02
N GLU A 557 -7.41 -21.95 -1.86
CA GLU A 557 -7.39 -23.35 -2.30
C GLU A 557 -7.12 -23.52 -3.82
N HIS A 558 -7.49 -22.53 -4.63
CA HIS A 558 -7.24 -22.49 -6.08
C HIS A 558 -6.09 -21.57 -6.50
N SER A 559 -5.21 -21.21 -5.56
CA SER A 559 -4.00 -20.45 -5.86
C SER A 559 -3.08 -21.24 -6.78
N LEU A 560 -2.66 -20.59 -7.85
CA LEU A 560 -1.67 -21.09 -8.77
C LEU A 560 -0.27 -20.64 -8.33
N ALA A 561 0.73 -21.46 -8.60
CA ALA A 561 2.14 -21.13 -8.40
C ALA A 561 2.91 -21.37 -9.69
N TYR A 562 3.83 -20.47 -10.00
CA TYR A 562 4.70 -20.59 -11.17
C TYR A 562 6.11 -20.09 -10.85
N THR A 563 7.12 -20.88 -11.19
CA THR A 563 8.53 -20.49 -11.02
C THR A 563 9.18 -20.45 -12.39
N LEU A 564 9.68 -19.28 -12.77
CA LEU A 564 10.44 -19.14 -14.01
C LEU A 564 11.88 -19.62 -13.79
N PRO A 565 12.48 -20.32 -14.77
CA PRO A 565 13.91 -20.56 -14.76
C PRO A 565 14.68 -19.23 -14.82
N SER A 566 15.90 -19.24 -14.30
CA SER A 566 16.82 -18.11 -14.47
C SER A 566 17.08 -17.90 -15.97
N PRO A 567 17.00 -16.66 -16.49
CA PRO A 567 17.37 -16.37 -17.87
C PRO A 567 18.90 -16.35 -18.07
N PHE A 568 19.67 -16.51 -17.00
CA PHE A 568 21.12 -16.41 -17.01
C PHE A 568 21.79 -17.78 -17.12
N THR A 569 22.89 -17.83 -17.86
CA THR A 569 23.75 -19.02 -17.96
C THR A 569 24.39 -19.30 -16.59
N PRO A 570 24.19 -20.48 -15.99
CA PRO A 570 24.81 -20.83 -14.71
C PRO A 570 26.32 -20.65 -14.70
N ASP A 571 26.98 -20.93 -15.83
CA ASP A 571 28.44 -20.82 -15.96
C ASP A 571 28.97 -19.40 -15.76
N ASN A 572 28.14 -18.36 -15.95
CA ASN A 572 28.52 -16.97 -15.70
C ASN A 572 28.44 -16.59 -14.20
N GLN A 573 27.97 -17.50 -13.34
CA GLN A 573 27.81 -17.29 -11.92
C GLN A 573 28.57 -18.33 -11.11
N ALA A 574 29.65 -17.93 -10.44
CA ALA A 574 30.21 -18.79 -9.40
C ALA A 574 29.42 -18.60 -8.11
N ILE A 575 28.89 -19.68 -7.54
CA ILE A 575 28.33 -19.68 -6.19
C ILE A 575 29.24 -20.55 -5.34
N ILE A 576 29.93 -19.91 -4.40
CA ILE A 576 30.92 -20.58 -3.55
C ILE A 576 30.49 -20.41 -2.11
N VAL A 577 30.39 -21.51 -1.37
CA VAL A 577 30.17 -21.52 0.07
C VAL A 577 31.52 -21.67 0.76
N ASP A 578 31.93 -20.66 1.51
CA ASP A 578 33.06 -20.77 2.43
C ASP A 578 32.58 -21.32 3.77
N ALA A 579 32.81 -22.62 3.97
CA ALA A 579 32.46 -23.34 5.19
C ALA A 579 33.54 -23.26 6.27
N SER A 580 34.63 -22.51 6.05
CA SER A 580 35.73 -22.37 7.02
C SER A 580 35.45 -21.33 8.10
N VAL A 581 34.41 -20.51 7.94
CA VAL A 581 34.09 -19.37 8.81
C VAL A 581 32.77 -19.59 9.55
N HIS A 582 32.78 -19.36 10.87
CA HIS A 582 31.61 -19.44 11.73
C HIS A 582 31.18 -18.04 12.16
N THR A 583 30.00 -17.61 11.71
CA THR A 583 29.51 -16.25 12.01
C THR A 583 28.52 -16.23 13.19
N THR A 584 28.55 -17.21 14.09
CA THR A 584 27.73 -17.19 15.31
C THR A 584 28.29 -16.19 16.33
N TYR A 585 27.45 -15.59 17.17
CA TYR A 585 27.89 -14.57 18.15
C TYR A 585 29.12 -14.99 18.96
N ARG A 586 29.22 -16.28 19.33
CA ARG A 586 30.35 -16.81 20.10
C ARG A 586 31.65 -16.92 19.30
N ARG A 587 31.59 -17.06 17.97
CA ARG A 587 32.76 -17.30 17.10
C ARG A 587 33.18 -16.11 16.24
N ARG A 588 32.32 -15.12 16.02
CA ARG A 588 32.60 -13.96 15.13
C ARG A 588 33.94 -13.27 15.36
N THR A 589 34.38 -13.14 16.62
CA THR A 589 35.67 -12.53 16.96
C THR A 589 36.84 -13.51 16.73
N GLN A 590 36.67 -14.78 17.07
CA GLN A 590 37.68 -15.81 16.89
C GLN A 590 37.96 -16.09 15.40
N ASP A 591 36.92 -16.11 14.59
CA ASP A 591 36.98 -16.43 13.15
C ASP A 591 37.22 -15.19 12.28
N LEU A 592 37.37 -14.00 12.88
CA LEU A 592 37.61 -12.76 12.15
C LEU A 592 38.85 -12.84 11.24
N PRO A 593 40.02 -13.37 11.64
CA PRO A 593 41.17 -13.48 10.75
C PRO A 593 40.89 -14.36 9.52
N GLN A 594 40.14 -15.46 9.70
CA GLN A 594 39.74 -16.35 8.62
C GLN A 594 38.78 -15.65 7.65
N LEU A 595 37.80 -14.91 8.18
CA LEU A 595 36.90 -14.08 7.38
C LEU A 595 37.69 -13.08 6.52
N ILE A 596 38.65 -12.36 7.11
CA ILE A 596 39.47 -11.39 6.36
C ILE A 596 40.29 -12.10 5.28
N ALA A 597 40.87 -13.26 5.56
CA ALA A 597 41.61 -14.05 4.56
C ALA A 597 40.72 -14.43 3.37
N SER A 598 39.48 -14.87 3.61
CA SER A 598 38.53 -15.23 2.55
C SER A 598 38.09 -14.01 1.73
N LEU A 599 37.78 -12.88 2.37
CA LEU A 599 37.42 -11.63 1.69
C LEU A 599 38.59 -11.08 0.86
N THR A 600 39.81 -11.12 1.38
CA THR A 600 41.02 -10.76 0.63
C THR A 600 41.21 -11.68 -0.57
N THR A 601 41.04 -12.99 -0.39
CA THR A 601 41.17 -13.98 -1.48
C THR A 601 40.18 -13.68 -2.61
N LEU A 602 38.93 -13.35 -2.27
CA LEU A 602 37.90 -12.96 -3.24
C LEU A 602 38.32 -11.77 -4.11
N VAL A 603 38.70 -10.65 -3.49
CA VAL A 603 38.98 -9.40 -4.21
C VAL A 603 40.32 -9.41 -4.94
N ARG A 604 41.26 -10.24 -4.50
CA ARG A 604 42.57 -10.40 -5.16
C ARG A 604 42.51 -11.34 -6.36
N ALA A 605 41.53 -12.25 -6.42
CA ALA A 605 41.37 -13.14 -7.56
C ALA A 605 41.03 -12.38 -8.86
N LYS A 606 40.28 -11.27 -8.77
CA LYS A 606 40.01 -10.37 -9.88
C LYS A 606 39.76 -8.95 -9.39
N ALA A 607 40.48 -7.98 -9.93
CA ALA A 607 40.23 -6.57 -9.65
C ALA A 607 38.87 -6.12 -10.23
N GLY A 608 38.07 -5.43 -9.42
CA GLY A 608 36.78 -4.85 -9.82
C GLY A 608 35.96 -4.42 -8.61
N HIS A 609 34.67 -4.16 -8.82
CA HIS A 609 33.79 -3.70 -7.76
C HIS A 609 33.16 -4.88 -7.00
N TYR A 610 33.23 -4.83 -5.68
CA TYR A 610 32.65 -5.84 -4.78
C TYR A 610 31.77 -5.20 -3.70
N LEU A 611 30.78 -5.94 -3.23
CA LEU A 611 29.93 -5.52 -2.12
C LEU A 611 29.83 -6.63 -1.06
N PHE A 612 30.25 -6.31 0.16
CA PHE A 612 30.26 -7.24 1.29
C PHE A 612 29.11 -6.93 2.24
N PHE A 613 28.29 -7.93 2.52
CA PHE A 613 27.10 -7.82 3.36
C PHE A 613 27.30 -8.48 4.72
N PHE A 614 27.03 -7.73 5.78
CA PHE A 614 27.20 -8.17 7.18
C PHE A 614 25.87 -8.19 7.94
N PRO A 615 25.68 -9.07 8.93
CA PRO A 615 24.41 -9.24 9.62
C PRO A 615 24.07 -8.10 10.61
N SER A 616 25.00 -7.17 10.86
CA SER A 616 24.80 -6.06 11.80
C SER A 616 25.88 -5.00 11.60
N TYR A 617 25.57 -3.74 11.91
CA TYR A 617 26.54 -2.65 11.92
C TYR A 617 27.75 -2.91 12.82
N ALA A 618 27.54 -3.54 13.98
CA ALA A 618 28.63 -3.88 14.90
C ALA A 618 29.64 -4.84 14.26
N TYR A 619 29.16 -5.90 13.59
CA TYR A 619 30.05 -6.84 12.92
C TYR A 619 30.66 -6.25 11.64
N LEU A 620 29.90 -5.43 10.92
CA LEU A 620 30.39 -4.68 9.76
C LEU A 620 31.61 -3.85 10.15
N LYS A 621 31.49 -3.02 11.20
CA LYS A 621 32.57 -2.13 11.65
C LYS A 621 33.81 -2.91 12.05
N MET A 622 33.64 -3.99 12.83
CA MET A 622 34.74 -4.86 13.24
C MET A 622 35.47 -5.48 12.03
N ALA A 623 34.73 -5.95 11.03
CA ALA A 623 35.31 -6.52 9.82
C ALA A 623 35.95 -5.47 8.92
N TYR A 624 35.36 -4.28 8.80
CA TYR A 624 35.88 -3.17 8.02
C TYR A 624 37.24 -2.69 8.54
N GLU A 625 37.36 -2.48 9.85
CA GLU A 625 38.61 -2.07 10.50
C GLU A 625 39.71 -3.13 10.29
N ALA A 626 39.40 -4.41 10.47
CA ALA A 626 40.36 -5.49 10.27
C ALA A 626 40.75 -5.66 8.78
N PHE A 627 39.78 -5.52 7.86
CA PHE A 627 40.02 -5.65 6.42
C PHE A 627 40.91 -4.53 5.87
N THR A 628 40.63 -3.28 6.25
CA THR A 628 41.39 -2.10 5.81
C THR A 628 42.80 -2.10 6.37
N ALA A 629 43.00 -2.57 7.61
CA ALA A 629 44.33 -2.76 8.18
C ALA A 629 45.13 -3.84 7.43
N ALA A 630 44.49 -4.93 6.99
CA ALA A 630 45.13 -6.02 6.26
C ALA A 630 45.36 -5.71 4.77
N ASN A 631 44.61 -4.78 4.18
CA ASN A 631 44.63 -4.44 2.75
C ASN A 631 44.65 -2.92 2.51
N PRO A 632 45.71 -2.20 2.94
CA PRO A 632 45.75 -0.73 2.90
C PRO A 632 45.80 -0.14 1.48
N ASP A 633 46.11 -0.96 0.48
CA ASP A 633 46.18 -0.59 -0.92
C ASP A 633 44.83 -0.69 -1.66
N LEU A 634 43.80 -1.29 -1.04
CA LEU A 634 42.49 -1.46 -1.65
C LEU A 634 41.56 -0.29 -1.28
N LYS A 635 40.85 0.23 -2.28
CA LYS A 635 39.86 1.29 -2.08
C LYS A 635 38.58 0.71 -1.48
N THR A 636 38.13 1.26 -0.37
CA THR A 636 36.93 0.81 0.34
C THR A 636 35.94 1.94 0.59
N CYS A 637 34.66 1.61 0.66
CA CYS A 637 33.61 2.49 1.17
C CYS A 637 32.72 1.72 2.14
N VAL A 638 32.12 2.42 3.11
CA VAL A 638 31.33 1.80 4.17
C VAL A 638 29.97 2.48 4.32
N GLN A 639 28.93 1.67 4.51
CA GLN A 639 27.60 2.14 4.87
C GLN A 639 27.60 2.66 6.31
N GLU A 640 27.17 3.89 6.49
CA GLU A 640 26.95 4.50 7.80
C GLU A 640 25.52 4.26 8.33
N ASN A 641 25.31 4.51 9.62
CA ASN A 641 23.97 4.52 10.21
C ASN A 641 23.20 5.76 9.73
N ALA A 642 21.91 5.58 9.43
CA ALA A 642 20.97 6.66 9.10
C ALA A 642 21.39 7.57 7.92
N MET A 643 21.97 6.99 6.85
CA MET A 643 22.33 7.74 5.64
C MET A 643 21.11 8.43 5.00
N SER A 644 21.26 9.72 4.70
CA SER A 644 20.39 10.53 3.85
C SER A 644 20.41 10.05 2.39
N GLU A 645 19.45 10.49 1.58
CA GLU A 645 19.38 10.10 0.16
C GLU A 645 20.61 10.52 -0.64
N SER A 646 21.16 11.71 -0.35
CA SER A 646 22.39 12.20 -0.99
C SER A 646 23.61 11.36 -0.62
N GLU A 647 23.76 10.95 0.65
CA GLU A 647 24.84 10.07 1.09
C GLU A 647 24.72 8.68 0.46
N ARG A 648 23.50 8.14 0.33
CA ARG A 648 23.26 6.87 -0.37
C ARG A 648 23.67 6.96 -1.83
N GLN A 649 23.32 8.03 -2.51
CA GLN A 649 23.71 8.26 -3.89
C GLN A 649 25.24 8.39 -4.00
N ALA A 650 25.88 9.11 -3.09
CA ALA A 650 27.34 9.23 -3.04
C ALA A 650 28.02 7.87 -2.84
N PHE A 651 27.48 6.99 -1.99
CA PHE A 651 27.98 5.61 -1.87
C PHE A 651 27.90 4.85 -3.20
N LEU A 652 26.75 4.90 -3.88
CA LEU A 652 26.53 4.20 -5.15
C LEU A 652 27.36 4.77 -6.30
N ASP A 653 27.68 6.07 -6.26
CA ASP A 653 28.48 6.72 -7.30
C ASP A 653 29.89 6.14 -7.41
N HIS A 654 30.43 5.51 -6.35
CA HIS A 654 31.70 4.78 -6.40
C HIS A 654 31.66 3.55 -7.32
N PHE A 655 30.48 2.99 -7.57
CA PHE A 655 30.27 1.78 -8.37
C PHE A 655 29.92 2.07 -9.84
N LYS A 656 30.01 3.34 -10.29
CA LYS A 656 29.80 3.70 -11.69
C LYS A 656 30.85 3.06 -12.59
N ALA A 657 30.45 2.76 -13.83
CA ALA A 657 31.36 2.16 -14.81
C ALA A 657 32.53 3.11 -15.12
N GLY A 658 33.75 2.57 -15.16
CA GLY A 658 34.98 3.36 -15.37
C GLY A 658 35.59 3.94 -14.10
N SER A 659 34.94 3.78 -12.94
CA SER A 659 35.54 4.10 -11.64
C SER A 659 36.65 3.10 -11.29
N GLU A 660 37.58 3.54 -10.43
CA GLU A 660 38.56 2.63 -9.82
C GLU A 660 37.86 1.50 -9.04
N PRO A 661 38.40 0.26 -9.05
CA PRO A 661 37.89 -0.84 -8.25
C PRO A 661 37.62 -0.43 -6.80
N VAL A 662 36.43 -0.76 -6.29
CA VAL A 662 35.99 -0.38 -4.94
C VAL A 662 35.32 -1.55 -4.23
N ILE A 663 35.55 -1.64 -2.93
CA ILE A 663 34.94 -2.65 -2.08
C ILE A 663 34.01 -1.94 -1.10
N GLY A 664 32.70 -2.14 -1.29
CA GLY A 664 31.68 -1.62 -0.39
C GLY A 664 31.40 -2.55 0.77
N PHE A 665 31.17 -1.99 1.95
CA PHE A 665 30.73 -2.70 3.14
C PHE A 665 29.31 -2.23 3.48
N ALA A 666 28.35 -3.16 3.53
CA ALA A 666 26.94 -2.86 3.76
C ALA A 666 26.30 -3.88 4.72
N VAL A 667 25.14 -3.53 5.28
CA VAL A 667 24.35 -4.40 6.14
C VAL A 667 23.41 -5.27 5.30
N LEU A 668 23.39 -6.57 5.57
CA LEU A 668 22.48 -7.54 4.97
C LEU A 668 21.03 -7.24 5.39
N GLY A 669 20.11 -7.23 4.42
CA GLY A 669 18.73 -6.77 4.65
C GLY A 669 18.58 -5.26 4.79
N GLY A 670 19.67 -4.50 4.60
CA GLY A 670 19.65 -3.04 4.55
C GLY A 670 19.36 -2.48 3.16
N ILE A 671 19.35 -1.14 3.06
CA ILE A 671 19.03 -0.38 1.85
C ILE A 671 19.88 -0.73 0.61
N PHE A 672 21.12 -1.19 0.79
CA PHE A 672 21.99 -1.58 -0.34
C PHE A 672 21.84 -3.05 -0.74
N ALA A 673 21.25 -3.89 0.12
CA ALA A 673 20.88 -5.25 -0.25
C ALA A 673 19.65 -5.26 -1.20
N GLU A 674 18.86 -4.17 -1.19
CA GLU A 674 17.57 -4.13 -1.87
C GLU A 674 17.33 -2.82 -2.65
N GLY A 675 17.18 -2.91 -3.99
CA GLY A 675 16.66 -1.81 -4.81
C GLY A 675 17.70 -0.91 -5.49
N ILE A 676 19.00 -1.20 -5.38
CA ILE A 676 20.06 -0.56 -6.18
C ILE A 676 20.13 -1.17 -7.58
N ASP A 677 20.65 -0.50 -8.61
CA ASP A 677 20.85 -1.07 -9.97
C ASP A 677 22.31 -0.92 -10.44
N LEU A 678 23.11 -1.95 -10.17
CA LEU A 678 24.50 -2.07 -10.60
C LEU A 678 24.56 -3.18 -11.66
N LYS A 679 24.90 -2.85 -12.91
CA LYS A 679 24.89 -3.77 -14.07
C LYS A 679 26.28 -3.93 -14.67
N GLY A 680 26.54 -5.08 -15.29
CA GLY A 680 27.81 -5.34 -15.97
C GLY A 680 29.00 -5.26 -15.02
N THR A 681 30.02 -4.49 -15.39
CA THR A 681 31.25 -4.37 -14.61
C THR A 681 31.09 -3.56 -13.32
N GLN A 682 29.93 -2.94 -13.08
CA GLN A 682 29.64 -2.14 -11.88
C GLN A 682 29.61 -2.97 -10.59
N LEU A 683 29.42 -4.29 -10.68
CA LEU A 683 29.50 -5.21 -9.54
C LEU A 683 29.85 -6.62 -10.03
N ILE A 684 31.10 -7.05 -9.80
CA ILE A 684 31.59 -8.36 -10.27
C ILE A 684 31.56 -9.45 -9.20
N GLY A 685 31.26 -9.08 -7.96
CA GLY A 685 31.03 -10.08 -6.92
C GLY A 685 30.45 -9.52 -5.63
N VAL A 686 29.84 -10.40 -4.85
CA VAL A 686 29.34 -10.12 -3.51
C VAL A 686 29.85 -11.17 -2.53
N ALA A 687 30.11 -10.74 -1.30
CA ALA A 687 30.31 -11.64 -0.17
C ALA A 687 29.16 -11.46 0.81
N ILE A 688 28.52 -12.54 1.21
CA ILE A 688 27.41 -12.53 2.17
C ILE A 688 27.88 -13.25 3.43
N VAL A 689 28.12 -12.47 4.48
CA VAL A 689 28.61 -12.96 5.76
C VAL A 689 27.41 -13.31 6.63
N SER A 690 27.26 -14.60 6.95
CA SER A 690 26.13 -15.24 7.64
C SER A 690 24.91 -15.61 6.79
N VAL A 691 24.11 -16.53 7.33
CA VAL A 691 22.78 -16.92 6.80
C VAL A 691 21.65 -15.91 7.03
N GLY A 692 21.98 -14.68 7.47
CA GLY A 692 21.01 -13.58 7.56
C GLY A 692 19.97 -13.65 8.68
N LEU A 693 20.17 -14.48 9.71
CA LEU A 693 19.22 -14.56 10.82
C LEU A 693 18.95 -13.17 11.43
N PRO A 694 17.68 -12.78 11.63
CA PRO A 694 17.33 -11.57 12.35
C PRO A 694 17.99 -11.52 13.74
N GLY A 695 18.22 -10.32 14.24
CA GLY A 695 18.64 -10.13 15.62
C GLY A 695 17.62 -10.74 16.59
N ILE A 696 18.10 -11.23 17.75
CA ILE A 696 17.22 -11.72 18.80
C ILE A 696 16.36 -10.55 19.27
N ASN A 697 15.04 -10.69 19.11
CA ASN A 697 14.08 -9.73 19.62
C ASN A 697 12.83 -10.47 20.14
N PRO A 698 12.21 -10.01 21.24
CA PRO A 698 11.08 -10.69 21.86
C PRO A 698 9.86 -10.85 20.95
N GLU A 699 9.61 -9.89 20.04
CA GLU A 699 8.50 -9.97 19.07
C GLU A 699 8.67 -11.15 18.09
N THR A 700 9.90 -11.40 17.63
CA THR A 700 10.20 -12.53 16.74
C THR A 700 10.10 -13.86 17.49
N ASP A 701 10.36 -13.88 18.80
CA ASP A 701 10.07 -15.05 19.63
C ASP A 701 8.56 -15.32 19.75
N GLN A 702 7.72 -14.28 19.80
CA GLN A 702 6.26 -14.45 19.73
C GLN A 702 5.82 -14.99 18.36
N LEU A 703 6.39 -14.45 17.28
CA LEU A 703 6.15 -14.94 15.93
C LEU A 703 6.54 -16.42 15.78
N ARG A 704 7.68 -16.80 16.36
CA ARG A 704 8.11 -18.19 16.43
C ARG A 704 7.09 -19.03 17.19
N ALA A 705 6.71 -18.62 18.39
CA ALA A 705 5.77 -19.37 19.23
C ALA A 705 4.41 -19.57 18.53
N TYR A 706 3.93 -18.55 17.82
CA TYR A 706 2.70 -18.62 17.04
C TYR A 706 2.77 -19.67 15.92
N PHE A 707 3.81 -19.62 15.08
CA PHE A 707 3.96 -20.58 13.98
C PHE A 707 4.50 -21.96 14.42
N ASP A 708 5.01 -22.10 15.65
CA ASP A 708 5.33 -23.41 16.22
C ASP A 708 4.06 -24.21 16.55
N HIS A 709 2.97 -23.55 16.92
CA HIS A 709 1.66 -24.18 17.08
C HIS A 709 1.13 -24.76 15.77
N ASP A 710 1.51 -24.15 14.64
CA ASP A 710 1.11 -24.55 13.30
C ASP A 710 2.20 -25.39 12.60
N ALA A 711 2.20 -26.69 12.92
CA ALA A 711 3.09 -27.72 12.36
C ALA A 711 4.59 -27.58 12.71
N GLY A 712 4.94 -26.86 13.78
CA GLY A 712 6.33 -26.77 14.29
C GLY A 712 7.28 -26.00 13.36
N GLN A 713 6.77 -25.06 12.58
CA GLN A 713 7.54 -24.29 11.60
C GLN A 713 7.97 -22.90 12.12
N GLY A 714 7.84 -22.63 13.41
CA GLY A 714 8.05 -21.31 14.00
C GLY A 714 9.44 -20.75 13.76
N PHE A 715 10.49 -21.54 13.97
CA PHE A 715 11.86 -21.06 13.67
C PHE A 715 12.01 -20.70 12.19
N ALA A 716 11.42 -21.51 11.30
CA ALA A 716 11.55 -21.29 9.87
C ALA A 716 10.91 -19.96 9.47
N TYR A 717 9.70 -19.70 9.96
CA TYR A 717 8.90 -18.52 9.60
C TYR A 717 9.43 -17.24 10.25
N ALA A 718 9.89 -17.32 11.50
CA ALA A 718 10.32 -16.15 12.26
C ALA A 718 11.77 -15.74 11.96
N TYR A 719 12.67 -16.70 11.73
CA TYR A 719 14.10 -16.43 11.61
C TYR A 719 14.71 -16.89 10.28
N GLN A 720 14.46 -18.13 9.89
CA GLN A 720 15.21 -18.77 8.80
C GLN A 720 14.87 -18.20 7.43
N LEU A 721 13.58 -18.21 7.05
CA LEU A 721 13.11 -17.81 5.73
C LEU A 721 13.26 -16.30 5.51
N PRO A 722 12.89 -15.41 6.46
CA PRO A 722 13.18 -13.98 6.32
C PRO A 722 14.67 -13.71 6.15
N GLY A 723 15.52 -14.37 6.94
CA GLY A 723 16.96 -14.19 6.86
C GLY A 723 17.56 -14.67 5.54
N PHE A 724 17.09 -15.82 5.05
CA PHE A 724 17.55 -16.36 3.78
C PHE A 724 17.07 -15.53 2.58
N ASN A 725 15.89 -14.89 2.66
CA ASN A 725 15.45 -13.95 1.63
C ASN A 725 16.42 -12.78 1.47
N ASN A 726 16.97 -12.25 2.58
CA ASN A 726 18.00 -11.21 2.51
C ASN A 726 19.27 -11.71 1.80
N VAL A 727 19.66 -12.97 2.01
CA VAL A 727 20.78 -13.61 1.29
C VAL A 727 20.50 -13.67 -0.21
N LEU A 728 19.31 -14.11 -0.62
CA LEU A 728 18.93 -14.18 -2.04
C LEU A 728 18.87 -12.79 -2.68
N GLN A 729 18.35 -11.79 -1.97
CA GLN A 729 18.30 -10.41 -2.46
C GLN A 729 19.70 -9.81 -2.66
N ALA A 730 20.63 -10.06 -1.73
CA ALA A 730 22.01 -9.61 -1.83
C ALA A 730 22.77 -10.37 -2.93
N GLY A 731 22.58 -11.68 -3.05
CA GLY A 731 23.21 -12.52 -4.07
C GLY A 731 22.74 -12.18 -5.48
N GLY A 732 21.44 -11.94 -5.65
CA GLY A 732 20.83 -11.53 -6.91
C GLY A 732 21.26 -10.15 -7.44
N ARG A 733 22.23 -9.48 -6.79
CA ARG A 733 22.83 -8.23 -7.25
C ARG A 733 23.92 -8.42 -8.29
N VAL A 734 24.60 -9.57 -8.29
CA VAL A 734 25.76 -9.84 -9.15
C VAL A 734 25.37 -9.99 -10.62
N ILE A 735 24.23 -10.63 -10.91
CA ILE A 735 23.82 -10.93 -12.28
C ILE A 735 22.46 -10.30 -12.57
N ARG A 736 22.44 -9.36 -13.52
CA ARG A 736 21.23 -8.64 -13.97
C ARG A 736 21.05 -8.62 -15.48
N GLY A 737 22.13 -8.71 -16.23
CA GLY A 737 22.17 -8.84 -17.68
C GLY A 737 22.66 -10.22 -18.12
N ALA A 738 22.28 -10.62 -19.33
CA ALA A 738 22.70 -11.90 -19.91
C ALA A 738 24.23 -12.02 -20.12
N LYS A 739 24.95 -10.89 -20.09
CA LYS A 739 26.41 -10.80 -20.23
C LYS A 739 27.14 -10.60 -18.91
N ASP A 740 26.42 -10.48 -17.80
CA ASP A 740 27.06 -10.27 -16.50
C ASP A 740 27.76 -11.56 -16.08
N VAL A 741 28.97 -11.43 -15.55
CA VAL A 741 29.78 -12.54 -15.02
C VAL A 741 30.24 -12.14 -13.62
N GLY A 742 30.03 -13.00 -12.63
CA GLY A 742 30.46 -12.68 -11.29
C GLY A 742 30.32 -13.78 -10.25
N VAL A 743 30.78 -13.46 -9.04
CA VAL A 743 30.92 -14.42 -7.94
C VAL A 743 29.99 -14.05 -6.78
N ILE A 744 29.25 -15.02 -6.26
CA ILE A 744 28.57 -14.97 -4.96
C ILE A 744 29.35 -15.84 -3.98
N LEU A 745 29.97 -15.21 -2.98
CA LEU A 745 30.65 -15.90 -1.89
C LEU A 745 29.73 -15.91 -0.65
N LEU A 746 29.24 -17.09 -0.27
CA LEU A 746 28.42 -17.32 0.92
C LEU A 746 29.32 -17.75 2.08
N ILE A 747 29.49 -16.91 3.10
CA ILE A 747 30.44 -17.15 4.20
C ILE A 747 29.68 -17.52 5.48
N ASP A 748 29.51 -18.83 5.69
CA ASP A 748 28.99 -19.46 6.92
C ASP A 748 28.97 -20.99 6.73
N GLU A 749 29.48 -21.76 7.70
CA GLU A 749 29.31 -23.23 7.70
C GLU A 749 27.84 -23.68 7.61
N ARG A 750 26.88 -22.86 8.07
CA ARG A 750 25.47 -23.25 8.10
C ARG A 750 24.88 -23.43 6.70
N PHE A 751 25.44 -22.80 5.67
CA PHE A 751 24.96 -22.93 4.29
C PHE A 751 25.07 -24.37 3.75
N ILE A 752 26.04 -25.17 4.23
CA ILE A 752 26.19 -26.58 3.82
C ILE A 752 25.29 -27.53 4.62
N THR A 753 24.59 -27.06 5.65
CA THR A 753 23.66 -27.91 6.40
C THR A 753 22.39 -28.20 5.58
N PRO A 754 21.77 -29.38 5.71
CA PRO A 754 20.54 -29.72 4.97
C PRO A 754 19.42 -28.70 5.17
N ARG A 755 19.41 -28.03 6.32
CA ARG A 755 18.43 -27.02 6.69
C ARG A 755 18.46 -25.80 5.75
N TYR A 756 19.65 -25.34 5.36
CA TYR A 756 19.83 -24.16 4.51
C TYR A 756 20.07 -24.54 3.04
N ALA A 757 20.78 -25.63 2.76
CA ALA A 757 21.02 -26.08 1.39
C ALA A 757 19.71 -26.34 0.61
N ARG A 758 18.65 -26.81 1.30
CA ARG A 758 17.31 -27.00 0.70
C ARG A 758 16.57 -25.71 0.35
N LEU A 759 17.03 -24.56 0.85
CA LEU A 759 16.44 -23.26 0.52
C LEU A 759 17.06 -22.64 -0.73
N PHE A 760 18.16 -23.21 -1.23
CA PHE A 760 18.80 -22.73 -2.44
C PHE A 760 17.80 -22.86 -3.59
N PRO A 761 17.56 -21.80 -4.37
CA PRO A 761 16.76 -21.92 -5.58
C PRO A 761 17.46 -22.86 -6.57
N ASP A 762 16.72 -23.39 -7.55
CA ASP A 762 17.25 -24.38 -8.51
C ASP A 762 18.51 -23.91 -9.23
N HIS A 763 18.62 -22.60 -9.52
CA HIS A 763 19.79 -22.03 -10.16
C HIS A 763 20.99 -21.85 -9.23
N TRP A 764 20.90 -22.17 -7.93
CA TRP A 764 22.00 -22.15 -6.95
C TRP A 764 22.45 -23.55 -6.52
N THR A 765 21.82 -24.63 -7.02
CA THR A 765 22.14 -26.00 -6.60
C THR A 765 23.54 -26.47 -7.03
N HIS A 766 24.16 -25.78 -7.99
CA HIS A 766 25.53 -26.01 -8.44
C HIS A 766 26.60 -25.35 -7.55
N ALA A 767 26.21 -24.82 -6.39
CA ALA A 767 27.13 -24.18 -5.45
C ALA A 767 28.28 -25.11 -5.04
N GLN A 768 29.50 -24.59 -5.11
CA GLN A 768 30.71 -25.28 -4.72
C GLN A 768 31.07 -24.95 -3.27
N VAL A 769 31.75 -25.86 -2.57
CA VAL A 769 32.14 -25.67 -1.17
C VAL A 769 33.65 -25.54 -1.05
N SER A 770 34.09 -24.52 -0.33
CA SER A 770 35.48 -24.33 0.08
C SER A 770 35.60 -24.49 1.60
N TYR A 771 36.66 -25.17 2.05
CA TYR A 771 36.97 -25.37 3.47
C TYR A 771 38.20 -24.60 3.94
N ASN A 772 38.86 -23.84 3.06
CA ASN A 772 40.02 -23.01 3.39
C ASN A 772 40.34 -22.00 2.26
N PRO A 773 41.17 -20.97 2.52
CA PRO A 773 41.46 -19.92 1.55
C PRO A 773 42.19 -20.43 0.29
N THR A 774 42.97 -21.50 0.39
CA THR A 774 43.66 -22.09 -0.76
C THR A 774 42.68 -22.72 -1.74
N GLN A 775 41.71 -23.51 -1.25
CA GLN A 775 40.62 -24.03 -2.07
C GLN A 775 39.79 -22.90 -2.67
N LEU A 776 39.46 -21.87 -1.87
CA LEU A 776 38.71 -20.71 -2.37
C LEU A 776 39.45 -20.03 -3.52
N ALA A 777 40.77 -19.81 -3.38
CA ALA A 777 41.60 -19.23 -4.44
C ALA A 777 41.56 -20.07 -5.72
N GLN A 778 41.68 -21.40 -5.61
CA GLN A 778 41.62 -22.30 -6.77
C GLN A 778 40.28 -22.22 -7.52
N LEU A 779 39.16 -22.23 -6.79
CA LEU A 779 37.82 -22.13 -7.39
C LEU A 779 37.62 -20.78 -8.09
N LEU A 780 38.06 -19.69 -7.47
CA LEU A 780 37.97 -18.35 -8.04
C LEU A 780 38.85 -18.20 -9.28
N THR A 781 40.10 -18.65 -9.23
CA THR A 781 41.02 -18.62 -10.37
C THR A 781 40.45 -19.40 -11.54
N HIS A 782 39.98 -20.64 -11.30
CA HIS A 782 39.39 -21.47 -12.34
C HIS A 782 38.18 -20.79 -13.00
N PHE A 783 37.29 -20.20 -12.20
CA PHE A 783 36.13 -19.46 -12.71
C PHE A 783 36.56 -18.27 -13.59
N TRP A 784 37.47 -17.42 -13.11
CA TRP A 784 37.87 -16.24 -13.85
C TRP A 784 38.70 -16.55 -15.10
N GLU A 785 39.54 -17.58 -15.07
CA GLU A 785 40.30 -18.05 -16.24
C GLU A 785 39.36 -18.55 -17.35
N ALA A 786 38.34 -19.34 -17.01
CA ALA A 786 37.34 -19.82 -17.97
C ALA A 786 36.59 -18.69 -18.70
N HIS A 787 36.47 -17.51 -18.06
CA HIS A 787 35.83 -16.31 -18.63
C HIS A 787 36.81 -15.30 -19.24
N HIS A 788 38.12 -15.49 -19.08
CA HIS A 788 39.15 -14.68 -19.72
C HIS A 788 39.46 -15.12 -21.16
N GLU A 789 39.22 -16.39 -21.51
CA GLU A 789 39.57 -16.97 -22.81
C GLU A 789 38.51 -16.81 -23.92
N ASN A 790 37.38 -16.12 -23.67
CA ASN A 790 36.33 -15.85 -24.67
C ASN A 790 36.34 -14.38 -25.15
N PRO A 791 36.93 -14.04 -26.31
CA PRO A 791 37.10 -12.65 -26.76
C PRO A 791 35.83 -12.02 -27.34
N THR A 792 34.67 -12.67 -27.29
CA THR A 792 33.41 -12.17 -27.86
C THR A 792 32.68 -11.13 -27.01
N HIS A 793 33.32 -10.63 -25.95
CA HIS A 793 32.69 -9.77 -24.95
C HIS A 793 33.43 -8.45 -24.65
N ALA A 794 34.33 -8.02 -25.54
CA ALA A 794 34.82 -6.62 -25.56
C ALA A 794 33.77 -5.67 -26.16
#